data_AF-A0A0M2H4J8-F1
#
_entry.id   AF-A0A0M2H4J8-F1
#
_cell.length_a   1.000
_cell.length_b   1.000
_cell.length_c   1.000
_cell.angle_alpha   90.00
_cell.angle_beta   90.00
_cell.angle_gamma   90.00
#
_symmetry.space_group_name_H-M   'P 1'
#
loop_
_entity.id
_entity.type
_entity.pdbx_description
1 polymer ?
#
loop_
_entity_poly.entity_id
_entity_poly.type
_entity_poly.pdbx_seq_one_letter_code
_entity_poly.pdbx_strand_id
1 'polypeptide(L)'
;MRKRLTRRLGAAGIGALVVLALAASPAYGIGSPAEPVPPAGLSGLDPTGADMPTVGGNLGNQHYSGLTDITKKNLKKLAPAWRTHLSEVAPASDDVGQQTTPIVVDGIIYLDTPSGGVIAVDGASGAPVWKWENDVYGLSGTRRGVAAGDGKIFTLGGGNRVVALDQETGAEVWAVQPTGPAGEDLGRVGKVATVYSDGIVYAHAADGDRGAVVALDASDGSYVWHFFGGPPRGEVFTGLDGVSFDASATWGPVLADGTDCSEEGGATSWMHGAVDPELGMYYMTFGNARSCTSSQNGSLRPGDNLFSSTLVAVDAATGDYKWHYQSIHHDVWDMDNVHPPTLADIEIAGEERKVLFYGSKSGHQFVLDRTDGTPALPVVEKEMITDSRQAHSATQPFPENRLLPDCVVWEKLDPDNIPGDPWRAVPNYNGYQPDAEGNLVFNPDSYVAADEPFLTYPAGSADHREGCMYDPQWDLPILSTTSQNGGADWSNNAYSPRTNLVYYPYGTNPVAHWNGAAANGQRAIGQYQTGGILAYDASTGEVAWQNHLGTDMSHGQGPLVTATDLLFAGQIDGRLLALDAKNGKQLWEFQTGSGIAGAPVTYEVDGEQYVAVIAAGSTNPYGASVTQGDSLWAFKLGGDHVTASGSQEGPDTAPLTIRRPVSGAAVEGATVGNTVLLARSSRTADTAAARDSVAQSAMQPTHLRVPVGSTVTFLNPGAETFPSFPNVKAHCATQFFEGEFNVRLEPGESYQHTFDRAGEYYFNDCTDPRPTGKIEVYLEAEDRPGALTFIPKRLDLGARSGLFTDVKGLVIAHFAVPRGYRYDGGAMLTTPLSDSPLPAGKVVGLGKHLVVTFDKAALDNNVPEGEVSLTLVADFTHDGVQKRLSSTATVTVVK
;
A
#
# COMPACT_ATOMS: atom_id res chain seq x y z
N MET A 1 -56.81 30.74 29.71
CA MET A 1 -57.92 31.68 29.99
C MET A 1 -58.81 31.76 28.73
N ARG A 2 -60.09 31.37 28.83
CA ARG A 2 -61.25 31.54 27.88
C ARG A 2 -61.03 31.24 26.37
N LYS A 3 -61.41 30.08 25.79
CA LYS A 3 -62.75 29.56 25.33
C LYS A 3 -63.41 30.28 24.11
N ARG A 4 -63.69 29.47 23.06
CA ARG A 4 -64.90 29.42 22.16
C ARG A 4 -64.92 30.35 20.93
N LEU A 5 -65.55 30.08 19.77
CA LEU A 5 -66.44 29.02 19.23
C LEU A 5 -66.59 29.15 17.67
N THR A 6 -66.60 28.03 16.94
CA THR A 6 -67.53 27.53 15.87
C THR A 6 -68.07 28.32 14.64
N ARG A 7 -67.97 27.59 13.49
CA ARG A 7 -68.99 27.12 12.48
C ARG A 7 -69.84 28.10 11.62
N ARG A 8 -69.91 27.83 10.31
CA ARG A 8 -71.03 27.22 9.50
C ARG A 8 -70.82 27.56 7.99
N LEU A 9 -70.73 26.60 7.06
CA LEU A 9 -71.79 25.82 6.34
C LEU A 9 -72.64 26.61 5.34
N GLY A 10 -72.60 26.19 4.07
CA GLY A 10 -73.56 26.56 3.01
C GLY A 10 -73.36 25.69 1.77
N ALA A 11 -74.41 24.94 1.38
CA ALA A 11 -74.42 23.86 0.40
C ALA A 11 -75.38 24.14 -0.78
N ALA A 12 -75.41 23.20 -1.75
CA ALA A 12 -76.42 22.90 -2.78
C ALA A 12 -76.01 23.22 -4.23
N GLY A 13 -76.19 22.37 -5.25
CA GLY A 13 -76.73 21.02 -5.33
C GLY A 13 -76.98 20.58 -6.80
N ILE A 14 -77.04 19.25 -7.01
CA ILE A 14 -77.93 18.46 -7.91
C ILE A 14 -77.75 18.63 -9.46
N GLY A 15 -77.60 17.59 -10.31
CA GLY A 15 -77.62 16.12 -10.12
C GLY A 15 -77.52 15.27 -11.42
N ALA A 16 -77.39 13.94 -11.20
CA ALA A 16 -77.81 12.73 -11.97
C ALA A 16 -77.33 12.50 -13.44
N LEU A 17 -77.03 11.29 -13.96
CA LEU A 17 -76.89 9.86 -13.59
C LEU A 17 -76.30 9.17 -14.88
N VAL A 18 -75.35 8.21 -14.91
CA VAL A 18 -75.47 6.73 -14.77
C VAL A 18 -74.08 6.07 -14.94
N VAL A 19 -73.66 5.33 -13.91
CA VAL A 19 -72.91 4.06 -13.76
C VAL A 19 -71.95 3.56 -14.86
N LEU A 20 -70.66 3.44 -14.52
CA LEU A 20 -69.84 2.24 -14.79
C LEU A 20 -68.82 2.05 -13.65
N ALA A 21 -68.68 0.81 -13.17
CA ALA A 21 -67.92 0.44 -11.98
C ALA A 21 -66.40 0.60 -12.17
N LEU A 22 -65.72 1.19 -11.18
CA LEU A 22 -64.27 1.14 -11.01
C LEU A 22 -63.90 1.14 -9.53
N ALA A 23 -62.89 0.33 -9.21
CA ALA A 23 -62.35 0.04 -7.90
C ALA A 23 -61.85 1.30 -7.18
N ALA A 24 -61.99 1.29 -5.84
CA ALA A 24 -61.51 2.37 -5.00
C ALA A 24 -59.97 2.33 -4.86
N SER A 25 -59.31 3.39 -5.31
CA SER A 25 -57.98 3.78 -4.85
C SER A 25 -58.11 4.83 -3.74
N PRO A 26 -57.40 4.74 -2.60
CA PRO A 26 -57.26 5.86 -1.69
C PRO A 26 -56.29 6.89 -2.28
N ALA A 27 -56.64 8.17 -2.11
CA ALA A 27 -55.92 9.32 -2.63
C ALA A 27 -54.48 9.40 -2.10
N TYR A 28 -53.53 9.55 -3.02
CA TYR A 28 -52.18 10.04 -2.73
C TYR A 28 -52.28 11.48 -2.24
N GLY A 29 -51.93 11.71 -0.97
CA GLY A 29 -51.52 13.03 -0.52
C GLY A 29 -50.15 13.31 -1.11
N ILE A 30 -50.02 14.40 -1.86
CA ILE A 30 -48.72 14.94 -2.26
C ILE A 30 -48.11 15.52 -0.98
N GLY A 31 -47.29 14.72 -0.30
CA GLY A 31 -46.36 15.24 0.69
C GLY A 31 -45.30 16.03 -0.05
N SER A 32 -44.99 17.24 0.43
CA SER A 32 -43.73 17.88 0.08
C SER A 32 -42.59 16.89 0.35
N PRO A 33 -41.56 16.79 -0.51
CA PRO A 33 -40.37 16.02 -0.16
C PRO A 33 -39.87 16.53 1.20
N ALA A 34 -39.64 15.60 2.12
CA ALA A 34 -38.92 15.93 3.33
C ALA A 34 -37.58 16.54 2.93
N GLU A 35 -37.18 17.64 3.57
CA GLU A 35 -35.82 18.15 3.41
C GLU A 35 -34.85 17.00 3.71
N PRO A 36 -33.83 16.77 2.86
CA PRO A 36 -32.82 15.78 3.14
C PRO A 36 -32.19 16.09 4.50
N VAL A 37 -32.31 15.15 5.44
CA VAL A 37 -31.55 15.22 6.68
C VAL A 37 -30.19 14.62 6.34
N PRO A 38 -29.08 15.38 6.42
CA PRO A 38 -27.76 14.79 6.24
C PRO A 38 -27.58 13.65 7.26
N PRO A 39 -26.93 12.52 6.89
CA PRO A 39 -26.58 11.46 7.82
C PRO A 39 -26.06 12.04 9.14
N ALA A 40 -26.52 11.50 10.27
CA ALA A 40 -26.00 11.92 11.56
C ALA A 40 -24.47 11.78 11.56
N GLY A 41 -23.73 12.88 11.78
CA GLY A 41 -22.27 12.87 11.84
C GLY A 41 -21.51 13.51 10.66
N LEU A 42 -22.16 13.99 9.60
CA LEU A 42 -21.51 14.84 8.57
C LEU A 42 -21.49 16.33 8.98
N SER A 43 -20.85 16.65 10.11
CA SER A 43 -20.80 18.03 10.65
C SER A 43 -19.45 18.75 10.48
N GLY A 44 -18.51 18.16 9.74
CA GLY A 44 -17.17 18.74 9.52
C GLY A 44 -16.08 17.87 10.14
N LEU A 45 -15.39 18.37 11.17
CA LEU A 45 -14.24 17.72 11.82
C LEU A 45 -14.59 16.99 13.13
N ASP A 46 -15.86 16.90 13.49
CA ASP A 46 -16.26 16.25 14.74
C ASP A 46 -15.86 14.77 14.76
N PRO A 47 -15.49 14.22 15.95
CA PRO A 47 -15.28 12.79 16.11
C PRO A 47 -16.51 11.98 15.70
N THR A 48 -16.26 10.88 14.99
CA THR A 48 -17.32 9.93 14.63
C THR A 48 -17.88 9.22 15.88
N GLY A 49 -19.13 8.77 15.80
CA GLY A 49 -19.86 8.14 16.91
C GLY A 49 -20.44 6.81 16.49
N ALA A 50 -21.77 6.69 16.57
CA ALA A 50 -22.48 5.50 16.09
C ALA A 50 -22.28 5.26 14.58
N ASP A 51 -22.10 6.35 13.82
CA ASP A 51 -21.85 6.32 12.38
C ASP A 51 -20.41 6.72 12.04
N MET A 52 -19.95 6.25 10.88
CA MET A 52 -18.68 6.60 10.24
C MET A 52 -18.94 6.80 8.73
N PRO A 53 -19.48 7.96 8.32
CA PRO A 53 -20.12 8.14 7.01
C PRO A 53 -19.15 8.38 5.84
N THR A 54 -17.85 8.57 6.11
CA THR A 54 -16.82 8.77 5.08
C THR A 54 -15.68 7.77 5.24
N VAL A 55 -14.96 7.50 4.15
CA VAL A 55 -13.76 6.64 4.16
C VAL A 55 -12.63 7.19 5.04
N GLY A 56 -12.64 8.48 5.33
CA GLY A 56 -11.73 9.16 6.26
C GLY A 56 -12.36 9.43 7.63
N GLY A 57 -13.48 8.79 7.93
CA GLY A 57 -14.27 9.01 9.15
C GLY A 57 -15.20 10.23 9.09
N ASN A 58 -14.62 11.41 8.90
CA ASN A 58 -15.36 12.68 8.78
C ASN A 58 -14.92 13.46 7.53
N LEU A 59 -15.43 14.70 7.34
CA LEU A 59 -15.13 15.49 6.15
C LEU A 59 -13.68 15.98 6.07
N GLY A 60 -12.98 15.99 7.20
CA GLY A 60 -11.56 16.32 7.28
C GLY A 60 -10.63 15.11 7.30
N ASN A 61 -11.13 13.91 7.03
CA ASN A 61 -10.33 12.68 6.94
C ASN A 61 -9.53 12.31 8.21
N GLN A 62 -9.98 12.70 9.41
CA GLN A 62 -9.22 12.43 10.65
C GLN A 62 -9.19 10.95 11.05
N HIS A 63 -10.14 10.16 10.54
CA HIS A 63 -10.35 8.75 10.87
C HIS A 63 -10.28 8.47 12.37
N TYR A 64 -10.96 9.33 13.13
CA TYR A 64 -11.02 9.31 14.59
C TYR A 64 -12.44 9.10 15.08
N SER A 65 -12.59 8.18 16.03
CA SER A 65 -13.86 7.87 16.68
C SER A 65 -13.89 8.28 18.14
N GLY A 66 -15.00 8.90 18.53
CA GLY A 66 -15.36 9.24 19.90
C GLY A 66 -15.86 8.06 20.75
N LEU A 67 -16.05 6.87 20.17
CA LEU A 67 -16.56 5.70 20.89
C LEU A 67 -15.57 5.19 21.95
N THR A 68 -16.10 4.62 23.04
CA THR A 68 -15.29 4.29 24.24
C THR A 68 -15.52 2.93 24.89
N ASP A 69 -16.36 2.07 24.33
CA ASP A 69 -16.64 0.75 24.92
C ASP A 69 -15.42 -0.16 24.85
N ILE A 70 -14.72 -0.17 23.71
CA ILE A 70 -13.49 -0.93 23.51
C ILE A 70 -12.31 -0.10 24.01
N THR A 71 -11.59 -0.65 24.99
CA THR A 71 -10.47 0.01 25.69
C THR A 71 -9.30 -0.95 25.87
N LYS A 72 -8.11 -0.43 26.19
CA LYS A 72 -6.94 -1.25 26.58
C LYS A 72 -7.22 -2.24 27.72
N LYS A 73 -8.20 -1.97 28.60
CA LYS A 73 -8.53 -2.80 29.77
C LYS A 73 -9.36 -4.04 29.42
N ASN A 74 -10.19 -3.95 28.39
CA ASN A 74 -11.11 -5.01 27.99
C ASN A 74 -10.84 -5.56 26.58
N LEU A 75 -9.86 -5.02 25.85
CA LEU A 75 -9.45 -5.43 24.50
C LEU A 75 -9.27 -6.94 24.33
N LYS A 76 -8.78 -7.65 25.36
CA LYS A 76 -8.68 -9.12 25.35
C LYS A 76 -10.01 -9.88 25.18
N LYS A 77 -11.15 -9.19 25.28
CA LYS A 77 -12.49 -9.73 25.04
C LYS A 77 -13.01 -9.40 23.65
N LEU A 78 -12.27 -8.62 22.87
CA LEU A 78 -12.62 -8.32 21.49
C LEU A 78 -12.51 -9.61 20.67
N ALA A 79 -13.59 -9.94 19.98
CA ALA A 79 -13.78 -11.20 19.29
C ALA A 79 -14.70 -10.98 18.09
N PRO A 80 -14.63 -11.82 17.04
CA PRO A 80 -15.49 -11.66 15.88
C PRO A 80 -16.96 -11.87 16.30
N ALA A 81 -17.80 -10.92 15.91
CA ALA A 81 -19.25 -10.96 16.07
C ALA A 81 -19.91 -11.69 14.90
N TRP A 82 -19.39 -11.47 13.69
CA TRP A 82 -19.85 -12.11 12.45
C TRP A 82 -18.79 -11.95 11.35
N ARG A 83 -18.95 -12.74 10.28
CA ARG A 83 -18.19 -12.66 9.03
C ARG A 83 -19.17 -12.79 7.86
N THR A 84 -19.00 -11.94 6.86
CA THR A 84 -19.77 -11.98 5.61
C THR A 84 -18.82 -12.26 4.46
N HIS A 85 -19.12 -13.29 3.67
CA HIS A 85 -18.44 -13.57 2.41
C HIS A 85 -19.07 -12.74 1.29
N LEU A 86 -18.32 -11.79 0.75
CA LEU A 86 -18.77 -10.94 -0.35
C LEU A 86 -19.00 -11.76 -1.63
N SER A 87 -18.28 -12.88 -1.80
CA SER A 87 -18.42 -13.78 -2.97
C SER A 87 -19.76 -14.53 -3.01
N GLU A 88 -20.42 -14.71 -1.85
CA GLU A 88 -21.72 -15.38 -1.76
C GLU A 88 -22.85 -14.54 -2.39
N VAL A 89 -22.56 -13.29 -2.77
CA VAL A 89 -23.47 -12.37 -3.45
C VAL A 89 -23.07 -12.25 -4.93
N ALA A 90 -23.45 -13.23 -5.76
CA ALA A 90 -22.97 -13.38 -7.15
C ALA A 90 -23.44 -12.28 -8.15
N PRO A 91 -22.63 -11.89 -9.17
CA PRO A 91 -21.32 -12.39 -9.51
C PRO A 91 -20.21 -11.76 -8.67
N ALA A 92 -19.62 -12.58 -7.81
CA ALA A 92 -18.53 -12.17 -6.98
C ALA A 92 -17.47 -13.28 -6.98
N SER A 93 -16.23 -12.88 -6.75
CA SER A 93 -15.03 -13.70 -6.82
C SER A 93 -14.18 -13.40 -5.60
N ASP A 94 -13.56 -14.44 -5.07
CA ASP A 94 -12.58 -14.44 -3.98
C ASP A 94 -11.14 -14.22 -4.46
N ASP A 95 -10.93 -14.14 -5.78
CA ASP A 95 -9.62 -14.08 -6.43
C ASP A 95 -9.23 -12.65 -6.87
N VAL A 96 -10.01 -11.63 -6.49
CA VAL A 96 -9.76 -10.23 -6.87
C VAL A 96 -9.52 -9.39 -5.62
N GLY A 97 -8.36 -8.75 -5.53
CA GLY A 97 -8.06 -7.86 -4.41
C GLY A 97 -8.86 -6.56 -4.44
N GLN A 98 -9.11 -5.97 -3.27
CA GLN A 98 -9.88 -4.73 -3.12
C GLN A 98 -9.26 -3.76 -2.09
N GLN A 99 -9.31 -2.45 -2.40
CA GLN A 99 -8.73 -1.35 -1.62
C GLN A 99 -9.78 -0.51 -0.90
N THR A 100 -11.02 -1.01 -0.80
CA THR A 100 -12.15 -0.25 -0.27
C THR A 100 -12.02 -0.06 1.23
N THR A 101 -12.31 1.14 1.71
CA THR A 101 -12.62 1.38 3.12
C THR A 101 -14.15 1.44 3.23
N PRO A 102 -14.78 0.58 4.06
CA PRO A 102 -16.23 0.63 4.24
C PRO A 102 -16.64 1.95 4.92
N ILE A 103 -17.92 2.32 4.80
CA ILE A 103 -18.55 3.37 5.61
C ILE A 103 -19.75 2.79 6.36
N VAL A 104 -20.15 3.44 7.45
CA VAL A 104 -21.30 3.00 8.26
C VAL A 104 -22.25 4.16 8.49
N VAL A 105 -23.53 3.96 8.15
CA VAL A 105 -24.61 4.93 8.38
C VAL A 105 -25.86 4.20 8.83
N ASP A 106 -26.44 4.64 9.95
CA ASP A 106 -27.66 4.09 10.54
C ASP A 106 -27.55 2.58 10.80
N GLY A 107 -26.36 2.13 11.23
CA GLY A 107 -26.06 0.73 11.51
C GLY A 107 -25.89 -0.16 10.27
N ILE A 108 -25.92 0.40 9.06
CA ILE A 108 -25.68 -0.32 7.81
C ILE A 108 -24.27 -0.01 7.30
N ILE A 109 -23.54 -1.05 6.93
CA ILE A 109 -22.20 -0.95 6.33
C ILE A 109 -22.35 -0.95 4.81
N TYR A 110 -21.73 0.05 4.16
CA TYR A 110 -21.67 0.16 2.70
C TYR A 110 -20.23 0.04 2.21
N LEU A 111 -19.99 -0.73 1.16
CA LEU A 111 -18.68 -0.88 0.55
C LEU A 111 -18.74 -1.31 -0.91
N ASP A 112 -17.65 -1.03 -1.62
CA ASP A 112 -17.41 -1.61 -2.94
C ASP A 112 -16.99 -3.07 -2.83
N THR A 113 -17.44 -3.91 -3.75
CA THR A 113 -17.03 -5.32 -3.81
C THR A 113 -15.80 -5.52 -4.69
N PRO A 114 -15.04 -6.61 -4.54
CA PRO A 114 -13.91 -6.96 -5.42
C PRO A 114 -14.19 -6.93 -6.92
N SER A 115 -15.41 -7.29 -7.35
CA SER A 115 -15.81 -7.27 -8.76
C SER A 115 -16.23 -5.88 -9.26
N GLY A 116 -16.31 -4.88 -8.37
CA GLY A 116 -16.76 -3.52 -8.69
C GLY A 116 -18.27 -3.30 -8.56
N GLY A 117 -19.00 -4.09 -7.77
CA GLY A 117 -20.35 -3.74 -7.32
C GLY A 117 -20.33 -2.90 -6.03
N VAL A 118 -21.50 -2.59 -5.47
CA VAL A 118 -21.67 -2.05 -4.11
C VAL A 118 -22.58 -2.98 -3.33
N ILE A 119 -22.29 -3.20 -2.05
CA ILE A 119 -23.18 -3.93 -1.14
C ILE A 119 -23.50 -3.10 0.08
N ALA A 120 -24.68 -3.38 0.65
CA ALA A 120 -25.09 -2.95 1.97
C ALA A 120 -25.25 -4.17 2.87
N VAL A 121 -24.71 -4.09 4.08
CA VAL A 121 -24.69 -5.19 5.06
C VAL A 121 -25.16 -4.66 6.41
N ASP A 122 -26.04 -5.39 7.09
CA ASP A 122 -26.46 -5.08 8.45
C ASP A 122 -25.25 -5.15 9.40
N GLY A 123 -24.95 -4.05 10.11
CA GLY A 123 -23.77 -3.96 10.97
C GLY A 123 -23.86 -4.83 12.23
N ALA A 124 -25.06 -5.20 12.70
CA ALA A 124 -25.20 -6.05 13.87
C ALA A 124 -25.02 -7.54 13.54
N SER A 125 -25.48 -7.98 12.37
CA SER A 125 -25.56 -9.41 12.02
C SER A 125 -24.71 -9.83 10.83
N GLY A 126 -24.17 -8.90 10.04
CA GLY A 126 -23.46 -9.21 8.79
C GLY A 126 -24.37 -9.68 7.66
N ALA A 127 -25.70 -9.54 7.78
CA ALA A 127 -26.63 -10.02 6.77
C ALA A 127 -26.66 -9.06 5.58
N PRO A 128 -26.66 -9.55 4.33
CA PRO A 128 -26.81 -8.68 3.17
C PRO A 128 -28.18 -8.00 3.19
N VAL A 129 -28.20 -6.68 3.03
CA VAL A 129 -29.41 -5.86 2.95
C VAL A 129 -29.80 -5.68 1.49
N TRP A 130 -28.89 -5.15 0.68
CA TRP A 130 -29.02 -5.05 -0.76
C TRP A 130 -27.65 -5.10 -1.44
N LYS A 131 -27.68 -5.28 -2.76
CA LYS A 131 -26.49 -5.19 -3.59
C LYS A 131 -26.80 -4.51 -4.91
N TRP A 132 -25.81 -3.81 -5.43
CA TRP A 132 -25.87 -3.12 -6.71
C TRP A 132 -24.74 -3.60 -7.62
N GLU A 133 -25.12 -3.90 -8.86
CA GLU A 133 -24.27 -4.32 -9.96
C GLU A 133 -24.83 -3.72 -11.25
N ASN A 134 -23.98 -3.58 -12.27
CA ASN A 134 -24.40 -3.04 -13.56
C ASN A 134 -23.73 -3.75 -14.73
N ASP A 135 -24.54 -4.42 -15.54
CA ASP A 135 -24.10 -5.11 -16.76
C ASP A 135 -24.22 -4.24 -18.03
N VAL A 136 -24.85 -3.06 -17.93
CA VAL A 136 -25.12 -2.19 -19.09
C VAL A 136 -23.89 -1.40 -19.48
N TYR A 137 -23.25 -0.74 -18.51
CA TYR A 137 -22.01 -0.01 -18.70
C TYR A 137 -20.82 -0.69 -18.00
N GLY A 138 -21.06 -1.82 -17.36
CA GLY A 138 -20.05 -2.63 -16.69
C GLY A 138 -19.61 -2.05 -15.34
N LEU A 139 -18.74 -2.81 -14.68
CA LEU A 139 -18.14 -2.45 -13.40
C LEU A 139 -16.72 -1.91 -13.61
N SER A 140 -16.22 -1.13 -12.65
CA SER A 140 -14.79 -0.78 -12.56
C SER A 140 -14.15 -1.64 -11.49
N GLY A 141 -12.95 -2.20 -11.72
CA GLY A 141 -12.26 -3.12 -10.80
C GLY A 141 -11.93 -2.54 -9.41
N THR A 142 -10.65 -2.34 -9.08
CA THR A 142 -10.24 -1.82 -7.78
C THR A 142 -10.88 -0.45 -7.46
N ARG A 143 -11.41 -0.30 -6.25
CA ARG A 143 -12.06 0.91 -5.71
C ARG A 143 -11.64 1.17 -4.27
N ARG A 144 -11.80 2.41 -3.82
CA ARG A 144 -11.36 2.85 -2.48
C ARG A 144 -12.49 3.19 -1.51
N GLY A 145 -13.74 3.16 -1.96
CA GLY A 145 -14.91 3.35 -1.11
C GLY A 145 -15.99 4.20 -1.75
N VAL A 146 -17.09 4.35 -1.00
CA VAL A 146 -18.30 5.08 -1.37
C VAL A 146 -18.52 6.27 -0.42
N ALA A 147 -19.45 7.15 -0.77
CA ALA A 147 -19.93 8.22 0.11
C ALA A 147 -21.44 8.11 0.34
N ALA A 148 -21.92 8.58 1.49
CA ALA A 148 -23.34 8.63 1.82
C ALA A 148 -23.82 10.09 1.99
N GLY A 149 -25.04 10.38 1.54
CA GLY A 149 -25.65 11.71 1.63
C GLY A 149 -27.00 11.80 0.96
N ASP A 150 -27.91 12.63 1.47
CA ASP A 150 -29.27 12.84 0.93
C ASP A 150 -30.06 11.56 0.63
N GLY A 151 -29.96 10.57 1.53
CA GLY A 151 -30.59 9.25 1.36
C GLY A 151 -30.02 8.43 0.20
N LYS A 152 -28.79 8.71 -0.22
CA LYS A 152 -28.12 8.03 -1.34
C LYS A 152 -26.72 7.54 -0.96
N ILE A 153 -26.26 6.54 -1.69
CA ILE A 153 -24.88 6.07 -1.74
C ILE A 153 -24.30 6.41 -3.10
N PHE A 154 -23.16 7.10 -3.12
CA PHE A 154 -22.46 7.50 -4.34
C PHE A 154 -21.26 6.60 -4.59
N THR A 155 -21.14 6.05 -5.79
CA THR A 155 -20.03 5.21 -6.24
C THR A 155 -19.64 5.52 -7.68
N LEU A 156 -18.66 4.80 -8.23
CA LEU A 156 -18.18 4.93 -9.59
C LEU A 156 -18.58 3.72 -10.44
N GLY A 157 -19.00 3.94 -11.68
CA GLY A 157 -19.42 2.91 -12.63
C GLY A 157 -18.52 2.82 -13.86
N GLY A 158 -18.67 1.74 -14.65
CA GLY A 158 -17.94 1.57 -15.90
C GLY A 158 -18.19 2.71 -16.90
N GLY A 159 -17.16 3.01 -17.71
CA GLY A 159 -17.19 4.10 -18.68
C GLY A 159 -17.12 5.50 -18.05
N ASN A 160 -16.32 5.66 -16.99
CA ASN A 160 -16.09 6.92 -16.27
C ASN A 160 -17.36 7.53 -15.67
N ARG A 161 -18.21 6.70 -15.05
CA ARG A 161 -19.50 7.17 -14.51
C ARG A 161 -19.44 7.44 -13.01
N VAL A 162 -20.21 8.42 -12.58
CA VAL A 162 -20.65 8.58 -11.18
C VAL A 162 -22.06 8.04 -11.08
N VAL A 163 -22.35 7.28 -10.02
CA VAL A 163 -23.62 6.60 -9.81
C VAL A 163 -24.15 6.94 -8.43
N ALA A 164 -25.43 7.30 -8.34
CA ALA A 164 -26.15 7.39 -7.08
C ALA A 164 -27.14 6.26 -6.94
N LEU A 165 -27.10 5.62 -5.77
CA LEU A 165 -27.97 4.52 -5.37
C LEU A 165 -28.86 5.00 -4.24
N ASP A 166 -30.11 4.59 -4.23
CA ASP A 166 -30.99 4.78 -3.09
C ASP A 166 -30.42 4.02 -1.87
N GLN A 167 -30.24 4.71 -0.75
CA GLN A 167 -29.54 4.16 0.41
C GLN A 167 -30.26 2.96 1.05
N GLU A 168 -31.60 2.94 1.00
CA GLU A 168 -32.42 1.88 1.60
C GLU A 168 -32.52 0.64 0.69
N THR A 169 -32.55 0.84 -0.62
CA THR A 169 -32.90 -0.22 -1.59
C THR A 169 -31.77 -0.63 -2.53
N GLY A 170 -30.73 0.20 -2.68
CA GLY A 170 -29.65 -0.01 -3.65
C GLY A 170 -30.06 0.24 -5.10
N ALA A 171 -31.28 0.74 -5.34
CA ALA A 171 -31.75 1.04 -6.68
C ALA A 171 -30.98 2.24 -7.28
N GLU A 172 -30.57 2.13 -8.54
CA GLU A 172 -29.94 3.25 -9.25
C GLU A 172 -30.94 4.40 -9.37
N VAL A 173 -30.59 5.55 -8.76
CA VAL A 173 -31.35 6.81 -8.86
C VAL A 173 -30.94 7.55 -10.13
N TRP A 174 -29.63 7.65 -10.34
CA TRP A 174 -29.03 8.19 -11.55
C TRP A 174 -27.62 7.63 -11.78
N ALA A 175 -27.18 7.63 -13.03
CA ALA A 175 -25.81 7.33 -13.42
C ALA A 175 -25.41 8.24 -14.58
N VAL A 176 -24.32 9.01 -14.41
CA VAL A 176 -23.88 10.01 -15.38
C VAL A 176 -22.40 9.81 -15.72
N GLN A 177 -22.06 9.96 -17.00
CA GLN A 177 -20.68 10.17 -17.41
C GLN A 177 -20.48 11.68 -17.46
N PRO A 178 -19.78 12.29 -16.47
CA PRO A 178 -19.67 13.73 -16.40
C PRO A 178 -18.81 14.26 -17.55
N THR A 179 -19.23 15.39 -18.11
CA THR A 179 -18.51 16.15 -19.14
C THR A 179 -18.52 17.61 -18.75
N GLY A 180 -17.47 18.35 -19.10
CA GLY A 180 -17.47 19.80 -18.92
C GLY A 180 -18.55 20.51 -19.75
N PRO A 181 -18.82 21.79 -19.48
CA PRO A 181 -19.90 22.55 -20.12
C PRO A 181 -19.69 22.77 -21.62
N ALA A 182 -18.46 22.64 -22.14
CA ALA A 182 -18.15 22.66 -23.56
C ALA A 182 -17.96 21.25 -24.15
N GLY A 183 -18.27 20.19 -23.39
CA GLY A 183 -18.11 18.80 -23.78
C GLY A 183 -16.69 18.26 -23.54
N GLU A 184 -15.94 18.88 -22.64
CA GLU A 184 -14.59 18.45 -22.25
C GLU A 184 -14.61 17.02 -21.65
N ASP A 185 -13.64 16.21 -22.06
CA ASP A 185 -13.35 14.94 -21.39
C ASP A 185 -12.62 15.24 -20.07
N LEU A 186 -13.24 14.85 -18.96
CA LEU A 186 -12.74 15.09 -17.60
C LEU A 186 -11.71 14.04 -17.16
N GLY A 187 -11.35 13.11 -18.04
CA GLY A 187 -10.42 12.03 -17.79
C GLY A 187 -11.09 10.79 -17.22
N ARG A 188 -10.28 9.85 -16.75
CA ARG A 188 -10.75 8.54 -16.27
C ARG A 188 -11.25 8.62 -14.83
N VAL A 189 -12.50 9.03 -14.66
CA VAL A 189 -13.23 8.99 -13.37
C VAL A 189 -13.39 7.53 -12.93
N GLY A 190 -12.66 7.11 -11.90
CA GLY A 190 -12.61 5.71 -11.45
C GLY A 190 -11.70 5.50 -10.26
N LYS A 191 -11.79 4.34 -9.58
CA LYS A 191 -10.95 3.88 -8.45
C LYS A 191 -11.05 4.70 -7.15
N VAL A 192 -11.11 6.03 -7.24
CA VAL A 192 -11.11 6.95 -6.09
C VAL A 192 -12.42 6.88 -5.32
N ALA A 193 -12.37 7.02 -3.99
CA ALA A 193 -13.58 7.16 -3.20
C ALA A 193 -14.31 8.46 -3.57
N THR A 194 -15.63 8.42 -3.66
CA THR A 194 -16.46 9.62 -3.79
C THR A 194 -16.48 10.37 -2.46
N VAL A 195 -16.75 11.68 -2.51
CA VAL A 195 -16.97 12.51 -1.32
C VAL A 195 -18.31 13.21 -1.47
N TYR A 196 -19.11 13.28 -0.42
CA TYR A 196 -20.37 14.01 -0.41
C TYR A 196 -20.33 15.11 0.66
N SER A 197 -20.83 16.30 0.32
CA SER A 197 -21.09 17.37 1.28
C SER A 197 -22.15 18.34 0.73
N ASP A 198 -23.13 18.69 1.56
CA ASP A 198 -24.12 19.75 1.30
C ASP A 198 -24.74 19.75 -0.12
N GLY A 199 -25.27 18.60 -0.54
CA GLY A 199 -25.91 18.45 -1.85
C GLY A 199 -24.96 18.34 -3.04
N ILE A 200 -23.64 18.25 -2.80
CA ILE A 200 -22.62 18.07 -3.85
C ILE A 200 -21.91 16.73 -3.65
N VAL A 201 -21.71 16.00 -4.75
CA VAL A 201 -20.82 14.84 -4.82
C VAL A 201 -19.58 15.16 -5.64
N TYR A 202 -18.42 14.92 -5.04
CA TYR A 202 -17.11 15.06 -5.66
C TYR A 202 -16.61 13.70 -6.15
N ALA A 203 -16.17 13.66 -7.40
CA ALA A 203 -15.53 12.50 -8.02
C ALA A 203 -14.23 12.92 -8.71
N HIS A 204 -13.34 11.94 -8.87
CA HIS A 204 -11.94 12.19 -9.20
C HIS A 204 -11.49 11.30 -10.36
N ALA A 205 -10.71 11.88 -11.29
CA ALA A 205 -10.07 11.15 -12.38
C ALA A 205 -8.64 10.69 -12.04
N ALA A 206 -8.27 9.49 -12.49
CA ALA A 206 -6.98 8.84 -12.21
C ALA A 206 -6.36 8.19 -13.47
N ASP A 207 -5.06 7.87 -13.45
CA ASP A 207 -4.36 7.05 -14.46
C ASP A 207 -4.47 7.56 -15.93
N GLY A 208 -4.46 8.89 -16.16
CA GLY A 208 -4.70 9.51 -17.47
C GLY A 208 -3.78 10.69 -17.79
N ASP A 209 -3.63 11.05 -19.07
CA ASP A 209 -2.74 12.14 -19.50
C ASP A 209 -3.24 13.51 -19.03
N ARG A 210 -4.52 13.57 -18.66
CA ARG A 210 -5.15 14.67 -17.93
C ARG A 210 -6.28 14.10 -17.08
N GLY A 211 -6.51 14.69 -15.90
CA GLY A 211 -7.63 14.32 -15.06
C GLY A 211 -8.17 15.53 -14.30
N ALA A 212 -9.49 15.58 -14.16
CA ALA A 212 -10.16 16.58 -13.34
C ALA A 212 -10.69 15.98 -12.03
N VAL A 213 -10.85 16.86 -11.03
CA VAL A 213 -11.86 16.68 -9.99
C VAL A 213 -13.16 17.29 -10.52
N VAL A 214 -14.28 16.59 -10.35
CA VAL A 214 -15.60 17.05 -10.77
C VAL A 214 -16.57 17.06 -9.60
N ALA A 215 -17.34 18.14 -9.51
CA ALA A 215 -18.46 18.30 -8.59
C ALA A 215 -19.79 18.18 -9.36
N LEU A 216 -20.69 17.35 -8.84
CA LEU A 216 -22.01 17.12 -9.40
C LEU A 216 -23.08 17.38 -8.33
N ASP A 217 -24.26 17.81 -8.78
CA ASP A 217 -25.44 17.92 -7.91
C ASP A 217 -25.86 16.52 -7.46
N ALA A 218 -25.96 16.31 -6.15
CA ALA A 218 -26.25 15.01 -5.55
C ALA A 218 -27.67 14.50 -5.87
N SER A 219 -28.58 15.39 -6.25
CA SER A 219 -29.98 15.03 -6.53
C SER A 219 -30.15 14.37 -7.90
N ASP A 220 -29.44 14.83 -8.93
CA ASP A 220 -29.64 14.40 -10.32
C ASP A 220 -28.35 14.12 -11.12
N GLY A 221 -27.18 14.35 -10.53
CA GLY A 221 -25.89 14.15 -11.19
C GLY A 221 -25.53 15.24 -12.21
N SER A 222 -26.25 16.36 -12.24
CA SER A 222 -25.92 17.47 -13.13
C SER A 222 -24.58 18.12 -12.77
N TYR A 223 -23.89 18.60 -13.79
CA TYR A 223 -22.58 19.25 -13.65
C TYR A 223 -22.68 20.53 -12.81
N VAL A 224 -21.78 20.69 -11.84
CA VAL A 224 -21.61 21.93 -11.06
C VAL A 224 -20.32 22.65 -11.49
N TRP A 225 -19.17 22.02 -11.24
CA TRP A 225 -17.85 22.53 -11.62
C TRP A 225 -16.86 21.39 -11.84
N HIS A 226 -15.74 21.67 -12.49
CA HIS A 226 -14.57 20.78 -12.51
C HIS A 226 -13.28 21.60 -12.40
N PHE A 227 -12.20 20.96 -11.95
CA PHE A 227 -10.86 21.54 -11.90
C PHE A 227 -9.86 20.54 -12.47
N PHE A 228 -9.14 20.91 -13.53
CA PHE A 228 -8.08 20.08 -14.12
C PHE A 228 -6.76 20.25 -13.35
N GLY A 229 -6.06 19.14 -13.07
CA GLY A 229 -4.69 19.23 -12.54
C GLY A 229 -3.69 19.77 -13.56
N GLY A 230 -3.88 19.43 -14.84
CA GLY A 230 -3.18 20.03 -15.98
C GLY A 230 -3.90 21.28 -16.50
N PRO A 231 -3.37 22.50 -16.31
CA PRO A 231 -4.06 23.73 -16.65
C PRO A 231 -4.05 24.01 -18.16
N PRO A 232 -5.17 24.42 -18.77
CA PRO A 232 -5.22 24.94 -20.13
C PRO A 232 -4.32 26.16 -20.32
N ARG A 233 -3.82 26.33 -21.55
CA ARG A 233 -2.96 27.47 -21.90
C ARG A 233 -3.64 28.82 -21.70
N GLY A 234 -3.01 29.68 -20.91
CA GLY A 234 -3.48 31.04 -20.67
C GLY A 234 -4.64 31.14 -19.66
N GLU A 235 -5.02 30.04 -19.00
CA GLU A 235 -5.94 30.12 -17.86
C GLU A 235 -5.25 30.85 -16.70
N VAL A 236 -5.92 31.87 -16.16
CA VAL A 236 -5.38 32.71 -15.09
C VAL A 236 -6.10 32.41 -13.79
N PHE A 237 -5.34 31.94 -12.80
CA PHE A 237 -5.80 31.71 -11.43
C PHE A 237 -5.48 32.92 -10.57
N THR A 238 -6.39 33.33 -9.69
CA THR A 238 -6.19 34.45 -8.76
C THR A 238 -6.40 33.99 -7.33
N GLY A 239 -5.35 34.04 -6.52
CA GLY A 239 -5.39 33.57 -5.13
C GLY A 239 -6.12 34.52 -4.18
N LEU A 240 -6.33 34.04 -2.95
CA LEU A 240 -6.88 34.85 -1.85
C LEU A 240 -6.03 36.08 -1.51
N ASP A 241 -4.73 36.03 -1.83
CA ASP A 241 -3.77 37.13 -1.71
C ASP A 241 -3.90 38.18 -2.83
N GLY A 242 -4.75 37.93 -3.83
CA GLY A 242 -4.95 38.77 -5.01
C GLY A 242 -3.87 38.63 -6.08
N VAL A 243 -2.96 37.64 -5.95
CA VAL A 243 -1.93 37.36 -6.94
C VAL A 243 -2.54 36.50 -8.05
N SER A 244 -2.42 36.99 -9.28
CA SER A 244 -2.84 36.27 -10.49
C SER A 244 -1.64 35.64 -11.20
N PHE A 245 -1.78 34.40 -11.65
CA PHE A 245 -0.75 33.68 -12.41
C PHE A 245 -1.37 32.73 -13.44
N ASP A 246 -0.59 32.42 -14.49
CA ASP A 246 -0.90 31.40 -15.48
C ASP A 246 -0.11 30.13 -15.13
N ALA A 247 -0.79 29.10 -14.64
CA ALA A 247 -0.15 27.85 -14.24
C ALA A 247 0.45 27.09 -15.44
N SER A 248 -0.16 27.21 -16.62
CA SER A 248 0.32 26.57 -17.86
C SER A 248 1.67 27.11 -18.34
N ALA A 249 2.04 28.33 -17.91
CA ALA A 249 3.34 28.93 -18.21
C ALA A 249 4.51 28.14 -17.59
N THR A 250 4.25 27.27 -16.62
CA THR A 250 5.24 26.41 -15.94
C THR A 250 5.51 25.07 -16.64
N TRP A 251 4.94 24.83 -17.83
CA TRP A 251 5.10 23.57 -18.59
C TRP A 251 5.97 23.70 -19.85
N GLY A 252 6.63 24.84 -20.05
CA GLY A 252 7.35 25.13 -21.29
C GLY A 252 6.39 25.37 -22.48
N PRO A 253 6.87 25.53 -23.72
CA PRO A 253 6.03 25.77 -24.89
C PRO A 253 5.34 24.50 -25.40
N VAL A 254 4.30 24.66 -26.24
CA VAL A 254 3.75 23.55 -27.04
C VAL A 254 4.84 22.97 -27.94
N LEU A 255 4.93 21.64 -27.97
CA LEU A 255 5.96 20.93 -28.74
C LEU A 255 5.72 21.08 -30.25
N ALA A 256 6.77 20.83 -31.04
CA ALA A 256 6.72 21.02 -32.49
C ALA A 256 5.73 20.10 -33.21
N ASP A 257 5.36 18.97 -32.60
CA ASP A 257 4.36 18.03 -33.09
C ASP A 257 2.91 18.40 -32.67
N GLY A 258 2.75 19.47 -31.89
CA GLY A 258 1.47 19.95 -31.38
C GLY A 258 1.10 19.45 -29.99
N THR A 259 1.91 18.58 -29.38
CA THR A 259 1.68 18.08 -28.01
C THR A 259 1.77 19.22 -27.01
N ASP A 260 0.78 19.35 -26.12
CA ASP A 260 0.81 20.32 -25.03
C ASP A 260 0.93 19.63 -23.67
N CYS A 261 2.13 19.69 -23.09
CA CYS A 261 2.38 19.04 -21.80
C CYS A 261 1.58 19.59 -20.63
N SER A 262 1.05 20.82 -20.73
CA SER A 262 0.12 21.31 -19.70
C SER A 262 -1.22 20.57 -19.71
N GLU A 263 -1.62 20.00 -20.85
CA GLU A 263 -2.89 19.28 -21.02
C GLU A 263 -2.70 17.76 -21.18
N GLU A 264 -1.47 17.30 -21.37
CA GLU A 264 -1.14 15.88 -21.58
C GLU A 264 -0.10 15.35 -20.58
N GLY A 265 0.32 16.17 -19.62
CA GLY A 265 1.44 15.88 -18.73
C GLY A 265 1.14 15.01 -17.53
N GLY A 266 -0.12 14.61 -17.30
CA GLY A 266 -0.55 13.87 -16.11
C GLY A 266 -1.27 14.76 -15.09
N ALA A 267 -0.70 14.89 -13.88
CA ALA A 267 -1.29 15.62 -12.77
C ALA A 267 -2.73 15.18 -12.46
N THR A 268 -2.95 13.86 -12.32
CA THR A 268 -4.28 13.32 -12.00
C THR A 268 -4.53 13.28 -10.49
N SER A 269 -5.77 13.53 -10.07
CA SER A 269 -6.14 13.49 -8.65
C SER A 269 -6.66 12.11 -8.28
N TRP A 270 -5.75 11.18 -8.03
CA TRP A 270 -6.15 9.77 -7.86
C TRP A 270 -6.52 9.38 -6.42
N MET A 271 -6.69 10.35 -5.51
CA MET A 271 -7.17 10.18 -4.14
C MET A 271 -8.28 11.20 -3.82
N HIS A 272 -9.15 10.87 -2.85
CA HIS A 272 -10.27 11.72 -2.47
C HIS A 272 -9.79 12.96 -1.71
N GLY A 273 -10.55 14.06 -1.80
CA GLY A 273 -10.23 15.31 -1.09
C GLY A 273 -10.79 15.39 0.33
N ALA A 274 -10.69 16.58 0.90
CA ALA A 274 -11.28 16.94 2.19
C ALA A 274 -12.16 18.19 2.04
N VAL A 275 -13.21 18.30 2.86
CA VAL A 275 -14.11 19.46 2.90
C VAL A 275 -13.96 20.15 4.26
N ASP A 276 -13.76 21.47 4.26
CA ASP A 276 -13.99 22.30 5.45
C ASP A 276 -15.28 23.12 5.24
N PRO A 277 -16.40 22.72 5.88
CA PRO A 277 -17.67 23.43 5.75
C PRO A 277 -17.65 24.84 6.37
N GLU A 278 -16.81 25.09 7.38
CA GLU A 278 -16.71 26.39 8.03
C GLU A 278 -16.06 27.42 7.08
N LEU A 279 -15.05 26.97 6.33
CA LEU A 279 -14.34 27.79 5.35
C LEU A 279 -14.98 27.76 3.95
N GLY A 280 -15.89 26.83 3.70
CA GLY A 280 -16.48 26.60 2.38
C GLY A 280 -15.44 26.13 1.36
N MET A 281 -14.43 25.37 1.78
CA MET A 281 -13.31 24.94 0.93
C MET A 281 -13.31 23.44 0.68
N TYR A 282 -12.93 23.08 -0.55
CA TYR A 282 -12.55 21.71 -0.92
C TYR A 282 -11.05 21.66 -1.20
N TYR A 283 -10.36 20.73 -0.54
CA TYR A 283 -8.93 20.50 -0.69
C TYR A 283 -8.70 19.23 -1.49
N MET A 284 -7.99 19.36 -2.61
CA MET A 284 -7.68 18.25 -3.52
C MET A 284 -6.18 18.17 -3.77
N THR A 285 -5.69 16.98 -4.06
CA THR A 285 -4.27 16.75 -4.36
C THR A 285 -4.11 16.15 -5.74
N PHE A 286 -3.08 16.60 -6.45
CA PHE A 286 -2.74 16.13 -7.80
C PHE A 286 -1.39 15.42 -7.80
N GLY A 287 -1.35 14.32 -8.53
CA GLY A 287 -0.19 13.45 -8.66
C GLY A 287 0.89 13.99 -9.56
N ASN A 288 1.81 13.12 -9.92
CA ASN A 288 3.02 13.45 -10.65
C ASN A 288 2.76 13.96 -12.08
N ALA A 289 3.76 14.64 -12.64
CA ALA A 289 3.87 14.80 -14.08
C ALA A 289 4.38 13.47 -14.67
N ARG A 290 3.49 12.76 -15.38
CA ARG A 290 3.69 11.36 -15.78
C ARG A 290 3.93 11.16 -17.28
N SER A 291 3.47 12.11 -18.09
CA SER A 291 3.39 11.99 -19.55
C SER A 291 4.25 13.07 -20.21
N CYS A 292 4.12 13.27 -21.53
CA CYS A 292 5.08 14.06 -22.32
C CYS A 292 6.52 13.52 -22.38
N THR A 293 6.71 12.25 -21.99
CA THR A 293 7.76 11.28 -22.37
C THR A 293 7.63 10.10 -21.42
N SER A 294 7.79 10.37 -20.12
CA SER A 294 7.50 9.47 -18.99
C SER A 294 7.60 10.25 -17.67
N SER A 295 7.20 9.63 -16.55
CA SER A 295 7.47 10.15 -15.20
C SER A 295 8.96 10.37 -14.96
N GLN A 296 9.86 9.71 -15.70
CA GLN A 296 11.31 9.71 -15.44
C GLN A 296 12.12 10.62 -16.35
N ASN A 297 11.45 11.31 -17.28
CA ASN A 297 12.08 12.18 -18.26
C ASN A 297 11.29 13.49 -18.40
N GLY A 298 11.79 14.54 -17.73
CA GLY A 298 11.22 15.89 -17.76
C GLY A 298 11.70 16.78 -18.91
N SER A 299 12.56 16.28 -19.82
CA SER A 299 13.30 17.10 -20.78
C SER A 299 12.44 17.93 -21.76
N LEU A 300 11.20 17.51 -22.00
CA LEU A 300 10.25 18.18 -22.88
C LEU A 300 9.24 19.07 -22.14
N ARG A 301 9.26 19.10 -20.80
CA ARG A 301 8.32 19.86 -19.96
C ARG A 301 9.05 20.74 -18.93
N PRO A 302 9.90 21.68 -19.36
CA PRO A 302 10.67 22.50 -18.42
C PRO A 302 9.76 23.37 -17.54
N GLY A 303 10.23 23.66 -16.32
CA GLY A 303 9.51 24.46 -15.33
C GLY A 303 8.82 23.60 -14.27
N ASP A 304 8.14 24.24 -13.32
CA ASP A 304 7.60 23.59 -12.12
C ASP A 304 6.45 22.61 -12.42
N ASN A 305 5.81 22.71 -13.59
CA ASN A 305 4.73 21.83 -14.03
C ASN A 305 3.49 21.87 -13.12
N LEU A 306 3.00 23.06 -12.74
CA LEU A 306 1.80 23.22 -11.92
C LEU A 306 0.53 22.72 -12.65
N PHE A 307 -0.33 21.91 -12.07
CA PHE A 307 -0.43 21.55 -10.65
C PHE A 307 0.01 20.10 -10.37
N SER A 308 1.08 19.60 -10.99
CA SER A 308 1.65 18.30 -10.60
C SER A 308 2.22 18.34 -9.18
N SER A 309 2.08 17.24 -8.43
CA SER A 309 2.55 17.06 -7.04
C SER A 309 2.19 18.25 -6.14
N THR A 310 0.94 18.69 -6.28
CA THR A 310 0.40 19.92 -5.70
C THR A 310 -0.91 19.67 -4.98
N LEU A 311 -1.08 20.30 -3.81
CA LEU A 311 -2.37 20.46 -3.16
C LEU A 311 -3.01 21.77 -3.64
N VAL A 312 -4.28 21.72 -4.02
CA VAL A 312 -5.09 22.87 -4.44
C VAL A 312 -6.31 23.01 -3.54
N ALA A 313 -6.60 24.23 -3.10
CA ALA A 313 -7.83 24.59 -2.43
C ALA A 313 -8.73 25.39 -3.37
N VAL A 314 -10.00 25.00 -3.43
CA VAL A 314 -11.05 25.68 -4.19
C VAL A 314 -12.25 25.98 -3.30
N ASP A 315 -13.11 26.89 -3.76
CA ASP A 315 -14.47 27.02 -3.24
C ASP A 315 -15.22 25.71 -3.43
N ALA A 316 -15.79 25.15 -2.35
CA ALA A 316 -16.45 23.86 -2.42
C ALA A 316 -17.69 23.88 -3.34
N ALA A 317 -18.38 25.01 -3.43
CA ALA A 317 -19.63 25.15 -4.18
C ALA A 317 -19.40 25.60 -5.63
N THR A 318 -18.38 26.44 -5.89
CA THR A 318 -18.17 27.02 -7.23
C THR A 318 -16.95 26.47 -7.97
N GLY A 319 -16.00 25.84 -7.29
CA GLY A 319 -14.73 25.41 -7.87
C GLY A 319 -13.73 26.56 -8.07
N ASP A 320 -14.05 27.77 -7.60
CA ASP A 320 -13.14 28.92 -7.73
C ASP A 320 -11.85 28.68 -6.95
N TYR A 321 -10.71 28.79 -7.63
CA TYR A 321 -9.39 28.67 -7.04
C TYR A 321 -9.20 29.62 -5.85
N LYS A 322 -8.57 29.14 -4.76
CA LYS A 322 -8.23 29.93 -3.57
C LYS A 322 -6.73 30.02 -3.35
N TRP A 323 -6.04 28.88 -3.30
CA TRP A 323 -4.60 28.80 -3.09
C TRP A 323 -4.09 27.40 -3.49
N HIS A 324 -2.77 27.24 -3.65
CA HIS A 324 -2.13 25.93 -3.82
C HIS A 324 -0.80 25.86 -3.07
N TYR A 325 -0.30 24.64 -2.84
CA TYR A 325 1.04 24.37 -2.35
C TYR A 325 1.64 23.20 -3.13
N GLN A 326 2.70 23.45 -3.89
CA GLN A 326 3.44 22.40 -4.60
C GLN A 326 4.50 21.80 -3.69
N SER A 327 4.44 20.49 -3.48
CA SER A 327 5.39 19.78 -2.60
C SER A 327 6.62 19.23 -3.33
N ILE A 328 6.59 19.19 -4.66
CA ILE A 328 7.71 18.74 -5.49
C ILE A 328 7.74 19.59 -6.74
N HIS A 329 8.83 20.34 -6.93
CA HIS A 329 9.07 21.11 -8.13
C HIS A 329 9.55 20.21 -9.25
N HIS A 330 8.92 20.27 -10.43
CA HIS A 330 9.35 19.51 -11.61
C HIS A 330 9.54 18.00 -11.31
N ASP A 331 8.48 17.32 -10.88
CA ASP A 331 8.55 15.90 -10.53
C ASP A 331 9.01 15.05 -11.71
N VAL A 332 10.12 14.32 -11.53
CA VAL A 332 10.61 13.31 -12.48
C VAL A 332 10.87 11.95 -11.82
N TRP A 333 10.23 11.68 -10.68
CA TRP A 333 10.44 10.49 -9.86
C TRP A 333 9.16 9.68 -9.62
N ASP A 334 8.01 10.14 -10.14
CA ASP A 334 6.70 9.57 -9.86
C ASP A 334 6.32 9.73 -8.38
N MET A 335 6.75 10.82 -7.76
CA MET A 335 6.61 11.07 -6.32
C MET A 335 5.31 11.82 -6.01
N ASP A 336 4.18 11.33 -6.51
CA ASP A 336 2.85 11.83 -6.18
C ASP A 336 2.68 11.99 -4.67
N ASN A 337 2.70 13.21 -4.17
CA ASN A 337 2.22 13.52 -2.83
C ASN A 337 0.73 13.78 -2.96
N VAL A 338 -0.08 12.75 -2.73
CA VAL A 338 -1.52 12.75 -3.00
C VAL A 338 -2.35 12.12 -1.90
N HIS A 339 -1.83 11.95 -0.68
CA HIS A 339 -2.72 11.52 0.39
C HIS A 339 -3.92 12.45 0.51
N PRO A 340 -5.09 11.90 0.86
CA PRO A 340 -6.23 12.71 1.24
C PRO A 340 -5.81 13.70 2.33
N PRO A 341 -5.97 15.01 2.10
CA PRO A 341 -5.63 16.00 3.11
C PRO A 341 -6.35 15.68 4.41
N THR A 342 -5.61 15.68 5.51
CA THR A 342 -6.19 15.47 6.85
C THR A 342 -6.26 16.83 7.55
N LEU A 343 -7.46 17.28 7.91
CA LEU A 343 -7.69 18.60 8.50
C LEU A 343 -7.68 18.50 10.04
N ALA A 344 -7.10 19.48 10.70
CA ALA A 344 -7.11 19.56 12.16
C ALA A 344 -7.06 21.00 12.66
N ASP A 345 -7.68 21.25 13.81
CA ASP A 345 -7.50 22.49 14.58
C ASP A 345 -6.54 22.13 15.72
N ILE A 346 -5.36 22.77 15.73
CA ILE A 346 -4.28 22.44 16.66
C ILE A 346 -3.66 23.71 17.26
N GLU A 347 -3.10 23.58 18.46
CA GLU A 347 -2.27 24.63 19.04
C GLU A 347 -0.84 24.53 18.50
N ILE A 348 -0.33 25.59 17.86
CA ILE A 348 1.08 25.75 17.48
C ILE A 348 1.61 26.98 18.20
N ALA A 349 2.67 26.80 19.00
CA ALA A 349 3.31 27.87 19.76
C ALA A 349 2.34 28.72 20.63
N GLY A 350 1.26 28.10 21.15
CA GLY A 350 0.25 28.77 21.98
C GLY A 350 -0.89 29.45 21.20
N GLU A 351 -0.92 29.31 19.87
CA GLU A 351 -1.98 29.83 19.01
C GLU A 351 -2.76 28.69 18.36
N GLU A 352 -4.09 28.75 18.42
CA GLU A 352 -4.97 27.85 17.68
C GLU A 352 -4.84 28.12 16.18
N ARG A 353 -4.53 27.09 15.40
CA ARG A 353 -4.33 27.15 13.95
C ARG A 353 -5.18 26.10 13.27
N LYS A 354 -5.83 26.51 12.19
CA LYS A 354 -6.56 25.63 11.28
C LYS A 354 -5.55 25.05 10.28
N VAL A 355 -5.12 23.81 10.49
CA VAL A 355 -4.10 23.17 9.65
C VAL A 355 -4.66 22.06 8.79
N LEU A 356 -3.87 21.66 7.78
CA LEU A 356 -3.98 20.38 7.12
C LEU A 356 -2.62 19.70 6.97
N PHE A 357 -2.64 18.37 6.93
CA PHE A 357 -1.47 17.53 6.68
C PHE A 357 -1.47 17.08 5.22
N TYR A 358 -0.37 17.33 4.50
CA TYR A 358 -0.19 17.03 3.08
C TYR A 358 1.15 16.32 2.79
N GLY A 359 1.18 15.28 1.95
CA GLY A 359 2.35 14.45 1.64
C GLY A 359 1.95 13.04 1.20
N SER A 360 2.88 12.19 0.75
CA SER A 360 2.73 10.71 0.76
C SER A 360 3.99 9.95 0.31
N LYS A 361 4.20 9.81 -1.00
CA LYS A 361 5.27 8.98 -1.59
C LYS A 361 6.66 9.46 -1.21
N SER A 362 6.85 10.78 -1.09
CA SER A 362 8.17 11.32 -0.72
C SER A 362 8.53 11.09 0.75
N GLY A 363 7.66 10.48 1.56
CA GLY A 363 7.91 10.33 3.01
C GLY A 363 7.90 11.65 3.79
N HIS A 364 7.74 12.79 3.12
CA HIS A 364 7.56 14.09 3.72
C HIS A 364 6.10 14.30 4.09
N GLN A 365 5.90 15.00 5.21
CA GLN A 365 4.61 15.56 5.54
C GLN A 365 4.75 17.06 5.81
N PHE A 366 4.02 17.84 5.02
CA PHE A 366 3.86 19.27 5.15
C PHE A 366 2.64 19.57 6.02
N VAL A 367 2.80 20.52 6.95
CA VAL A 367 1.71 21.04 7.78
C VAL A 367 1.45 22.47 7.33
N LEU A 368 0.31 22.69 6.70
CA LEU A 368 -0.07 23.96 6.08
C LEU A 368 -1.24 24.57 6.85
N ASP A 369 -1.26 25.89 6.98
CA ASP A 369 -2.45 26.63 7.37
C ASP A 369 -3.48 26.48 6.25
N ARG A 370 -4.60 25.82 6.53
CA ARG A 370 -5.57 25.48 5.49
C ARG A 370 -6.42 26.67 5.04
N THR A 371 -6.27 27.83 5.68
CA THR A 371 -6.98 29.06 5.29
C THR A 371 -6.31 29.77 4.11
N ASP A 372 -4.99 29.64 3.95
CA ASP A 372 -4.23 30.35 2.91
C ASP A 372 -3.11 29.54 2.24
N GLY A 373 -2.85 28.31 2.70
CA GLY A 373 -1.85 27.41 2.13
C GLY A 373 -0.43 27.66 2.60
N THR A 374 -0.21 28.61 3.51
CA THR A 374 1.13 28.90 4.02
C THR A 374 1.62 27.80 4.96
N PRO A 375 2.94 27.49 5.02
CA PRO A 375 3.45 26.52 5.98
C PRO A 375 3.16 26.94 7.42
N ALA A 376 2.42 26.12 8.16
CA ALA A 376 2.18 26.29 9.59
C ALA A 376 3.37 25.80 10.42
N LEU A 377 4.11 24.82 9.90
CA LEU A 377 5.43 24.43 10.39
C LEU A 377 6.53 24.81 9.38
N PRO A 378 7.79 24.98 9.82
CA PRO A 378 8.87 25.41 8.93
C PRO A 378 9.12 24.46 7.75
N VAL A 379 9.26 25.06 6.57
CA VAL A 379 9.70 24.40 5.33
C VAL A 379 10.95 25.10 4.83
N VAL A 380 11.94 24.32 4.41
CA VAL A 380 13.22 24.80 3.89
C VAL A 380 13.35 24.41 2.43
N GLU A 381 13.61 25.39 1.57
CA GLU A 381 14.09 25.17 0.21
C GLU A 381 15.55 24.69 0.26
N LYS A 382 15.79 23.44 -0.13
CA LYS A 382 17.14 22.87 -0.20
C LYS A 382 17.64 22.88 -1.63
N GLU A 383 18.88 23.32 -1.84
CA GLU A 383 19.55 23.18 -3.13
C GLU A 383 19.74 21.70 -3.48
N MET A 384 19.43 21.32 -4.72
CA MET A 384 19.53 19.96 -5.23
C MET A 384 20.64 19.82 -6.27
N ILE A 385 21.12 18.60 -6.46
CA ILE A 385 21.93 18.27 -7.64
C ILE A 385 21.02 18.39 -8.87
N THR A 386 21.44 19.14 -9.88
CA THR A 386 20.66 19.31 -11.11
C THR A 386 21.31 18.61 -12.29
N ASP A 387 20.50 18.00 -13.15
CA ASP A 387 20.91 17.48 -14.46
C ASP A 387 20.30 18.34 -15.57
N SER A 388 21.16 18.99 -16.36
CA SER A 388 20.74 19.90 -17.43
C SER A 388 19.95 19.22 -18.56
N ARG A 389 19.92 17.89 -18.62
CA ARG A 389 19.11 17.13 -19.60
C ARG A 389 17.65 16.98 -19.18
N GLN A 390 17.35 17.00 -17.88
CA GLN A 390 16.00 16.80 -17.33
C GLN A 390 15.22 18.11 -17.17
N ALA A 391 15.91 19.25 -17.08
CA ALA A 391 15.35 20.53 -16.64
C ALA A 391 14.86 20.53 -15.17
N HIS A 392 15.55 19.77 -14.30
CA HIS A 392 15.29 19.75 -12.85
C HIS A 392 15.24 21.15 -12.24
N SER A 393 14.37 21.28 -11.23
CA SER A 393 14.43 22.41 -10.30
C SER A 393 15.77 22.44 -9.55
N ALA A 394 16.29 23.63 -9.28
CA ALA A 394 17.49 23.84 -8.49
C ALA A 394 17.26 23.68 -6.99
N THR A 395 16.00 23.74 -6.54
CA THR A 395 15.62 23.53 -5.14
C THR A 395 14.40 22.64 -5.02
N GLN A 396 14.20 22.07 -3.83
CA GLN A 396 13.00 21.36 -3.45
C GLN A 396 12.58 21.76 -2.02
N PRO A 397 11.27 21.79 -1.72
CA PRO A 397 10.77 22.07 -0.37
C PRO A 397 10.92 20.84 0.52
N PHE A 398 11.46 21.04 1.72
CA PHE A 398 11.56 20.01 2.75
C PHE A 398 10.89 20.50 4.03
N PRO A 399 10.02 19.70 4.68
CA PRO A 399 9.68 19.96 6.07
C PRO A 399 10.96 19.92 6.93
N GLU A 400 11.06 20.81 7.91
CA GLU A 400 12.25 20.87 8.77
C GLU A 400 12.48 19.56 9.53
N ASN A 401 11.40 18.95 10.02
CA ASN A 401 11.42 17.64 10.67
C ASN A 401 11.08 16.53 9.68
N ARG A 402 11.88 15.45 9.73
CA ARG A 402 11.79 14.33 8.80
C ARG A 402 11.11 13.13 9.47
N LEU A 403 10.22 12.46 8.73
CA LEU A 403 9.58 11.23 9.19
C LEU A 403 10.40 9.99 8.85
N LEU A 404 11.08 10.00 7.70
CA LEU A 404 11.84 8.89 7.14
C LEU A 404 13.22 9.39 6.64
N PRO A 405 14.19 8.49 6.35
CA PRO A 405 15.50 8.89 5.84
C PRO A 405 15.42 9.54 4.46
N ASP A 406 16.29 10.54 4.24
CA ASP A 406 16.42 11.26 2.97
C ASP A 406 17.34 10.55 1.97
N CYS A 407 18.15 9.58 2.41
CA CYS A 407 19.12 8.88 1.57
C CYS A 407 19.24 7.41 1.96
N VAL A 408 19.65 6.58 1.01
CA VAL A 408 19.95 5.16 1.28
C VAL A 408 21.09 5.02 2.31
N VAL A 409 21.10 3.90 3.03
CA VAL A 409 22.11 3.61 4.04
C VAL A 409 23.21 2.72 3.43
N TRP A 410 24.43 3.24 3.36
CA TRP A 410 25.61 2.51 2.86
C TRP A 410 26.24 1.67 3.96
N GLU A 411 25.62 0.53 4.26
CA GLU A 411 26.08 -0.38 5.30
C GLU A 411 27.04 -1.45 4.73
N LYS A 412 27.98 -1.88 5.58
CA LYS A 412 28.91 -2.98 5.29
C LYS A 412 28.15 -4.26 4.92
N LEU A 413 28.63 -4.96 3.89
CA LEU A 413 28.17 -6.31 3.57
C LEU A 413 28.77 -7.32 4.55
N ASP A 414 27.90 -8.00 5.29
CA ASP A 414 28.29 -8.94 6.34
C ASP A 414 27.16 -9.97 6.57
N PRO A 415 27.43 -11.28 6.62
CA PRO A 415 26.42 -12.30 6.90
C PRO A 415 25.71 -12.14 8.25
N ASP A 416 26.34 -11.47 9.23
CA ASP A 416 25.71 -11.18 10.53
C ASP A 416 24.69 -10.02 10.44
N ASN A 417 24.64 -9.33 9.30
CA ASN A 417 23.86 -8.13 9.08
C ASN A 417 22.89 -8.25 7.89
N ILE A 418 22.23 -9.39 7.76
CA ILE A 418 21.19 -9.62 6.74
C ILE A 418 19.84 -9.76 7.45
N PRO A 419 18.87 -8.88 7.19
CA PRO A 419 18.80 -7.94 6.05
C PRO A 419 19.61 -6.64 6.19
N GLY A 420 20.02 -6.29 7.42
CA GLY A 420 20.66 -5.01 7.73
C GLY A 420 19.64 -3.89 7.95
N ASP A 421 20.08 -2.64 7.83
CA ASP A 421 19.17 -1.48 7.87
C ASP A 421 18.06 -1.63 6.82
N PRO A 422 16.77 -1.35 7.13
CA PRO A 422 15.69 -1.43 6.15
C PRO A 422 15.93 -0.58 4.88
N TRP A 423 16.69 0.51 5.00
CA TRP A 423 17.02 1.44 3.91
C TRP A 423 18.39 1.17 3.30
N ARG A 424 18.99 0.01 3.58
CA ARG A 424 20.30 -0.38 3.09
C ARG A 424 20.36 -0.37 1.56
N ALA A 425 21.39 0.27 1.02
CA ALA A 425 21.63 0.34 -0.41
C ALA A 425 22.02 -1.02 -1.02
N VAL A 426 21.78 -1.19 -2.33
CA VAL A 426 22.37 -2.30 -3.10
C VAL A 426 23.68 -1.81 -3.74
N PRO A 427 24.80 -2.53 -3.57
CA PRO A 427 26.03 -2.36 -4.35
C PRO A 427 25.83 -2.15 -5.86
N ASN A 428 26.79 -1.46 -6.47
CA ASN A 428 26.88 -1.09 -7.88
C ASN A 428 25.83 -0.06 -8.35
N TYR A 429 24.82 0.25 -7.54
CA TYR A 429 24.05 1.48 -7.72
C TYR A 429 24.87 2.68 -7.26
N ASN A 430 24.65 3.82 -7.91
CA ASN A 430 25.18 5.13 -7.54
C ASN A 430 26.73 5.19 -7.45
N GLY A 431 27.44 4.21 -8.02
CA GLY A 431 28.90 4.16 -8.05
C GLY A 431 29.58 3.50 -6.85
N TYR A 432 28.84 2.88 -5.91
CA TYR A 432 29.43 2.26 -4.72
C TYR A 432 29.69 0.76 -4.89
N GLN A 433 30.83 0.28 -4.39
CA GLN A 433 31.22 -1.13 -4.45
C GLN A 433 31.81 -1.62 -3.13
N PRO A 434 31.68 -2.92 -2.81
CA PRO A 434 32.34 -3.48 -1.63
C PRO A 434 33.85 -3.59 -1.86
N ASP A 435 34.64 -3.12 -0.89
CA ASP A 435 36.06 -3.44 -0.77
C ASP A 435 36.28 -4.89 -0.28
N ALA A 436 37.54 -5.28 -0.07
CA ALA A 436 37.89 -6.64 0.37
C ALA A 436 37.35 -6.98 1.77
N GLU A 437 37.08 -5.96 2.58
CA GLU A 437 36.51 -6.07 3.91
C GLU A 437 34.97 -6.01 3.89
N GLY A 438 34.34 -5.70 2.75
CA GLY A 438 32.89 -5.59 2.56
C GLY A 438 32.32 -4.18 2.78
N ASN A 439 33.15 -3.15 2.97
CA ASN A 439 32.67 -1.76 3.10
C ASN A 439 32.27 -1.21 1.74
N LEU A 440 31.12 -0.53 1.67
CA LEU A 440 30.67 0.12 0.44
C LEU A 440 31.36 1.46 0.25
N VAL A 441 32.27 1.54 -0.71
CA VAL A 441 33.06 2.72 -1.04
C VAL A 441 32.71 3.23 -2.43
N PHE A 442 32.62 4.55 -2.57
CA PHE A 442 32.42 5.17 -3.87
C PHE A 442 33.63 4.89 -4.77
N ASN A 443 33.37 4.36 -5.96
CA ASN A 443 34.37 4.05 -6.96
C ASN A 443 34.04 4.78 -8.27
N PRO A 444 34.71 5.90 -8.59
CA PRO A 444 34.43 6.67 -9.79
C PRO A 444 34.69 5.87 -11.08
N ASP A 445 35.63 4.92 -11.07
CA ASP A 445 35.94 4.10 -12.25
C ASP A 445 34.84 3.07 -12.58
N SER A 446 33.95 2.80 -11.62
CA SER A 446 32.78 1.93 -11.83
C SER A 446 31.61 2.68 -12.46
N TYR A 447 31.64 4.02 -12.43
CA TYR A 447 30.71 4.89 -13.14
C TYR A 447 31.45 5.47 -14.35
N VAL A 448 31.37 4.80 -15.51
CA VAL A 448 32.01 5.28 -16.76
C VAL A 448 31.29 6.58 -17.17
N ALA A 449 31.77 7.72 -16.65
CA ALA A 449 31.05 8.99 -16.48
C ALA A 449 30.22 9.48 -17.68
N ALA A 450 29.03 8.90 -17.86
CA ALA A 450 28.08 9.32 -18.88
C ALA A 450 27.36 10.63 -18.49
N ASP A 451 27.24 10.90 -17.19
CA ASP A 451 26.34 11.91 -16.64
C ASP A 451 27.05 13.16 -16.10
N GLU A 452 28.34 13.08 -15.74
CA GLU A 452 29.10 14.20 -15.17
C GLU A 452 29.04 15.52 -15.97
N PRO A 453 29.17 15.55 -17.32
CA PRO A 453 29.19 16.83 -18.04
C PRO A 453 27.88 17.62 -17.95
N PHE A 454 26.80 17.02 -17.42
CA PHE A 454 25.49 17.63 -17.28
C PHE A 454 25.08 17.94 -15.84
N LEU A 455 25.83 17.44 -14.85
CA LEU A 455 25.50 17.59 -13.44
C LEU A 455 26.08 18.87 -12.86
N THR A 456 25.29 19.52 -12.02
CA THR A 456 25.73 20.63 -11.17
C THR A 456 25.43 20.28 -9.73
N TYR A 457 26.45 20.37 -8.87
CA TYR A 457 26.35 20.05 -7.44
C TYR A 457 26.22 21.33 -6.61
N PRO A 458 25.34 21.36 -5.60
CA PRO A 458 25.27 22.46 -4.64
C PRO A 458 26.60 22.66 -3.90
N ALA A 459 26.81 23.88 -3.41
CA ALA A 459 28.04 24.19 -2.69
C ALA A 459 28.19 23.32 -1.43
N GLY A 460 29.30 22.60 -1.30
CA GLY A 460 29.59 21.73 -0.15
C GLY A 460 28.95 20.33 -0.22
N SER A 461 28.26 20.00 -1.31
CA SER A 461 27.79 18.63 -1.57
C SER A 461 28.93 17.73 -2.06
N ALA A 462 28.75 16.42 -1.92
CA ALA A 462 29.58 15.43 -2.58
C ALA A 462 29.51 15.61 -4.11
N ASP A 463 30.59 15.28 -4.81
CA ASP A 463 30.69 15.30 -6.28
C ASP A 463 30.11 14.03 -6.93
N HIS A 464 29.25 13.31 -6.19
CA HIS A 464 28.58 12.09 -6.61
C HIS A 464 27.18 12.00 -5.99
N ARG A 465 26.32 11.16 -6.58
CA ARG A 465 24.95 10.91 -6.12
C ARG A 465 24.97 9.89 -4.98
N GLU A 466 24.43 10.21 -3.83
CA GLU A 466 24.45 9.34 -2.64
C GLU A 466 23.21 8.44 -2.56
N GLY A 467 22.24 8.63 -3.45
CA GLY A 467 20.93 7.95 -3.40
C GLY A 467 19.97 8.65 -2.47
N CYS A 468 20.08 9.97 -2.41
CA CYS A 468 19.14 10.81 -1.71
C CYS A 468 17.86 10.98 -2.53
N MET A 469 16.75 11.24 -1.85
CA MET A 469 15.52 11.66 -2.52
C MET A 469 15.82 12.88 -3.40
N TYR A 470 15.21 12.89 -4.58
CA TYR A 470 15.43 13.91 -5.62
C TYR A 470 16.83 13.98 -6.21
N ASP A 471 17.73 13.01 -5.93
CA ASP A 471 18.93 12.86 -6.76
C ASP A 471 18.50 12.70 -8.24
N PRO A 472 19.13 13.44 -9.17
CA PRO A 472 18.74 13.42 -10.56
C PRO A 472 19.17 12.10 -11.21
N GLN A 473 18.40 11.64 -12.20
CA GLN A 473 18.73 10.45 -12.99
C GLN A 473 18.81 10.77 -14.49
N TRP A 474 19.53 9.94 -15.24
CA TRP A 474 19.42 9.90 -16.71
C TRP A 474 19.66 8.48 -17.20
N ASP A 475 20.69 8.19 -18.01
CA ASP A 475 20.82 6.85 -18.63
C ASP A 475 21.23 5.75 -17.65
N LEU A 476 21.93 6.11 -16.57
CA LEU A 476 22.34 5.20 -15.51
C LEU A 476 21.33 5.22 -14.35
N PRO A 477 20.99 4.03 -13.80
CA PRO A 477 20.05 3.91 -12.70
C PRO A 477 20.58 4.50 -11.39
N ILE A 478 19.78 5.38 -10.80
CA ILE A 478 19.99 5.95 -9.46
C ILE A 478 18.98 5.35 -8.51
N LEU A 479 19.49 4.59 -7.54
CA LEU A 479 18.71 4.08 -6.42
C LEU A 479 18.54 5.21 -5.41
N SER A 480 17.31 5.55 -5.05
CA SER A 480 17.00 6.59 -4.08
C SER A 480 16.03 6.12 -3.00
N THR A 481 16.03 6.86 -1.89
CA THR A 481 15.06 6.67 -0.81
C THR A 481 14.75 7.97 -0.06
N THR A 482 13.55 8.14 0.48
CA THR A 482 12.34 7.36 0.15
C THR A 482 12.04 7.44 -1.34
N SER A 483 11.28 6.49 -1.87
CA SER A 483 10.94 6.42 -3.29
C SER A 483 9.43 6.58 -3.51
N GLN A 484 8.97 6.58 -4.76
CA GLN A 484 7.55 6.58 -5.11
C GLN A 484 6.72 5.42 -4.50
N ASN A 485 7.37 4.34 -4.05
CA ASN A 485 6.71 3.24 -3.35
C ASN A 485 7.17 3.15 -1.87
N GLY A 486 8.09 4.03 -1.46
CA GLY A 486 8.43 4.28 -0.05
C GLY A 486 7.57 5.43 0.48
N GLY A 487 7.67 5.76 1.77
CA GLY A 487 6.70 6.69 2.36
C GLY A 487 5.31 6.05 2.43
N ALA A 488 4.23 6.81 2.31
CA ALA A 488 2.88 6.30 2.60
C ALA A 488 1.97 6.12 1.39
N ASP A 489 2.47 6.35 0.18
CA ASP A 489 1.79 6.19 -1.12
C ASP A 489 0.30 6.58 -1.10
N TRP A 490 -0.63 5.63 -0.85
CA TRP A 490 -2.08 5.92 -0.76
C TRP A 490 -2.80 5.48 0.51
N SER A 491 -2.07 5.00 1.51
CA SER A 491 -2.66 4.71 2.81
C SER A 491 -3.06 5.99 3.53
N ASN A 492 -4.35 6.18 3.82
CA ASN A 492 -4.80 7.35 4.57
C ASN A 492 -4.09 7.44 5.93
N ASN A 493 -3.85 8.67 6.41
CA ASN A 493 -3.43 8.91 7.78
C ASN A 493 -4.64 8.88 8.73
N ALA A 494 -4.37 8.90 10.03
CA ALA A 494 -5.37 9.24 11.02
C ALA A 494 -4.81 10.28 12.00
N TYR A 495 -5.66 11.13 12.56
CA TYR A 495 -5.28 12.16 13.53
C TYR A 495 -6.11 12.03 14.80
N SER A 496 -5.48 12.17 15.97
CA SER A 496 -6.17 12.18 17.25
C SER A 496 -6.04 13.55 17.93
N PRO A 497 -7.13 14.30 18.11
CA PRO A 497 -7.11 15.55 18.88
C PRO A 497 -6.78 15.32 20.36
N ARG A 498 -6.91 14.08 20.86
CA ARG A 498 -6.59 13.73 22.26
C ARG A 498 -5.10 13.58 22.52
N THR A 499 -4.36 13.07 21.54
CA THR A 499 -2.91 12.87 21.67
C THR A 499 -2.11 13.92 20.91
N ASN A 500 -2.77 14.71 20.07
CA ASN A 500 -2.15 15.59 19.07
C ASN A 500 -1.15 14.86 18.16
N LEU A 501 -1.42 13.58 17.87
CA LEU A 501 -0.56 12.77 17.02
C LEU A 501 -1.26 12.47 15.71
N VAL A 502 -0.49 12.48 14.63
CA VAL A 502 -0.88 11.92 13.34
C VAL A 502 -0.19 10.56 13.18
N TYR A 503 -0.97 9.55 12.78
CA TYR A 503 -0.53 8.19 12.55
C TYR A 503 -0.31 7.97 11.05
N TYR A 504 0.94 7.68 10.68
CA TYR A 504 1.44 7.63 9.32
C TYR A 504 1.92 6.22 8.98
N PRO A 505 1.17 5.44 8.19
CA PRO A 505 1.63 4.18 7.63
C PRO A 505 2.75 4.42 6.64
N TYR A 506 3.77 3.57 6.60
CA TYR A 506 4.86 3.72 5.64
C TYR A 506 5.35 2.39 5.08
N GLY A 507 5.92 2.47 3.87
CA GLY A 507 6.69 1.43 3.22
C GLY A 507 8.18 1.79 3.19
N THR A 508 9.02 0.75 3.18
CA THR A 508 10.45 0.83 2.98
C THR A 508 10.81 0.13 1.70
N ASN A 509 11.18 0.92 0.68
CA ASN A 509 11.38 0.44 -0.67
C ASN A 509 12.29 1.39 -1.46
N PRO A 510 13.62 1.20 -1.46
CA PRO A 510 14.51 1.92 -2.36
C PRO A 510 14.26 1.55 -3.83
N VAL A 511 14.16 2.55 -4.70
CA VAL A 511 13.81 2.37 -6.12
C VAL A 511 14.85 3.04 -7.00
N ALA A 512 15.24 2.33 -8.05
CA ALA A 512 16.11 2.80 -9.11
C ALA A 512 15.33 3.55 -10.19
N HIS A 513 15.80 4.73 -10.56
CA HIS A 513 15.25 5.58 -11.61
C HIS A 513 16.28 5.81 -12.72
N TRP A 514 15.84 5.76 -13.99
CA TRP A 514 16.64 6.12 -15.16
C TRP A 514 15.73 6.46 -16.35
N ASN A 515 16.33 7.03 -17.39
CA ASN A 515 15.73 7.35 -18.67
C ASN A 515 15.31 6.04 -19.38
N GLY A 516 14.01 5.78 -19.39
CA GLY A 516 13.43 4.54 -19.92
C GLY A 516 13.06 3.50 -18.85
N ALA A 517 13.17 3.82 -17.56
CA ALA A 517 12.47 3.08 -16.53
C ALA A 517 10.94 3.18 -16.73
N ALA A 518 10.20 2.23 -16.16
CA ALA A 518 8.74 2.36 -16.04
C ALA A 518 8.40 3.62 -15.21
N ALA A 519 7.17 4.12 -15.35
CA ALA A 519 6.69 5.32 -14.65
C ALA A 519 7.07 5.29 -13.16
N ASN A 520 6.77 4.19 -12.47
CA ASN A 520 7.06 4.04 -11.04
C ASN A 520 8.51 3.56 -10.78
N GLY A 521 9.49 4.02 -11.56
CA GLY A 521 10.87 3.54 -11.49
C GLY A 521 10.98 2.02 -11.41
N GLN A 522 11.97 1.53 -10.65
CA GLN A 522 12.07 0.11 -10.37
C GLN A 522 12.77 -0.22 -9.04
N ARG A 523 12.08 -0.90 -8.11
CA ARG A 523 12.70 -1.48 -6.90
C ARG A 523 13.93 -2.30 -7.26
N ALA A 524 15.07 -2.15 -6.59
CA ALA A 524 16.25 -2.95 -6.93
C ALA A 524 15.97 -4.46 -6.75
N ILE A 525 16.52 -5.29 -7.63
CA ILE A 525 16.34 -6.75 -7.54
C ILE A 525 17.01 -7.25 -6.27
N GLY A 526 16.37 -8.19 -5.56
CA GLY A 526 16.85 -8.69 -4.28
C GLY A 526 16.56 -7.75 -3.10
N GLN A 527 16.13 -6.50 -3.28
CA GLN A 527 15.80 -5.64 -2.15
C GLN A 527 14.52 -6.05 -1.45
N TYR A 528 14.46 -5.76 -0.16
CA TYR A 528 13.27 -5.96 0.65
C TYR A 528 12.21 -4.91 0.37
N GLN A 529 10.97 -5.28 0.59
CA GLN A 529 9.85 -4.37 0.71
C GLN A 529 9.15 -4.68 2.03
N THR A 530 9.24 -3.72 2.95
CA THR A 530 8.76 -3.83 4.33
C THR A 530 8.15 -2.48 4.72
N GLY A 531 7.88 -2.24 6.00
CA GLY A 531 7.27 -1.01 6.45
C GLY A 531 6.72 -1.10 7.86
N GLY A 532 5.84 -0.17 8.19
CA GLY A 532 5.19 -0.11 9.49
C GLY A 532 4.32 1.12 9.65
N ILE A 533 4.12 1.55 10.89
CA ILE A 533 3.42 2.80 11.22
C ILE A 533 4.32 3.62 12.14
N LEU A 534 4.34 4.93 11.93
CA LEU A 534 4.90 5.89 12.87
C LEU A 534 3.81 6.86 13.34
N ALA A 535 4.09 7.56 14.44
CA ALA A 535 3.31 8.73 14.82
C ALA A 535 4.23 9.93 15.00
N TYR A 536 3.77 11.09 14.56
CA TYR A 536 4.46 12.36 14.78
C TYR A 536 3.52 13.36 15.46
N ASP A 537 4.10 14.28 16.23
CA ASP A 537 3.36 15.37 16.87
C ASP A 537 2.93 16.40 15.83
N ALA A 538 1.62 16.67 15.76
CA ALA A 538 1.05 17.56 14.75
C ALA A 538 1.55 19.01 14.85
N SER A 539 1.97 19.45 16.04
CA SER A 539 2.40 20.83 16.32
C SER A 539 3.89 21.06 16.12
N THR A 540 4.68 19.99 15.97
CA THR A 540 6.14 20.09 15.79
C THR A 540 6.65 19.35 14.56
N GLY A 541 5.93 18.33 14.07
CA GLY A 541 6.41 17.43 13.01
C GLY A 541 7.43 16.40 13.50
N GLU A 542 7.72 16.33 14.81
CA GLU A 542 8.68 15.38 15.37
C GLU A 542 8.07 13.98 15.52
N VAL A 543 8.83 12.94 15.15
CA VAL A 543 8.44 11.54 15.34
C VAL A 543 8.37 11.23 16.84
N ALA A 544 7.17 10.93 17.34
CA ALA A 544 6.94 10.53 18.72
C ALA A 544 7.28 9.05 18.94
N TRP A 545 6.94 8.19 17.97
CA TRP A 545 7.31 6.78 17.96
C TRP A 545 7.24 6.19 16.55
N GLN A 546 7.96 5.10 16.32
CA GLN A 546 7.93 4.34 15.07
C GLN A 546 7.91 2.85 15.39
N ASN A 547 7.02 2.09 14.73
CA ASN A 547 6.92 0.65 14.86
C ASN A 547 7.05 0.01 13.47
N HIS A 548 8.17 -0.67 13.24
CA HIS A 548 8.42 -1.43 12.02
C HIS A 548 7.73 -2.80 12.13
N LEU A 549 6.65 -2.98 11.38
CA LEU A 549 5.77 -4.16 11.47
C LEU A 549 6.20 -5.29 10.53
N GLY A 550 7.19 -5.04 9.66
CA GLY A 550 7.80 -6.04 8.78
C GLY A 550 7.07 -6.23 7.45
N THR A 551 5.86 -5.69 7.31
CA THR A 551 5.16 -5.55 6.03
C THR A 551 5.02 -4.09 5.65
N ASP A 552 5.02 -3.83 4.35
CA ASP A 552 4.68 -2.54 3.77
C ASP A 552 3.23 -2.16 4.13
N MET A 553 3.04 -0.91 4.58
CA MET A 553 1.74 -0.36 4.96
C MET A 553 1.34 0.87 4.15
N SER A 554 2.01 1.18 3.03
CA SER A 554 1.74 2.38 2.23
C SER A 554 0.66 2.20 1.15
N HIS A 555 0.16 0.97 0.96
CA HIS A 555 -0.68 0.60 -0.17
C HIS A 555 -2.15 0.36 0.22
N GLY A 556 -2.72 1.23 1.07
CA GLY A 556 -4.16 1.29 1.42
C GLY A 556 -4.51 0.97 2.87
N GLN A 557 -3.55 0.50 3.67
CA GLN A 557 -3.71 0.09 5.06
C GLN A 557 -3.81 1.28 6.04
N GLY A 558 -4.73 2.21 5.79
CA GLY A 558 -4.96 3.36 6.66
C GLY A 558 -5.35 2.96 8.09
N PRO A 559 -4.88 3.67 9.13
CA PRO A 559 -5.21 3.34 10.50
C PRO A 559 -6.53 4.01 10.94
N LEU A 560 -7.13 3.49 11.99
CA LEU A 560 -8.28 4.07 12.70
C LEU A 560 -7.87 4.33 14.15
N VAL A 561 -8.09 5.54 14.67
CA VAL A 561 -7.83 5.85 16.09
C VAL A 561 -9.13 6.12 16.86
N THR A 562 -9.19 5.68 18.11
CA THR A 562 -10.35 5.87 18.99
C THR A 562 -10.03 6.75 20.19
N ALA A 563 -11.07 7.29 20.81
CA ALA A 563 -10.98 8.09 22.03
C ALA A 563 -10.38 7.33 23.23
N THR A 564 -10.15 6.02 23.13
CA THR A 564 -9.55 5.20 24.20
C THR A 564 -8.05 4.97 24.01
N ASP A 565 -7.44 5.74 23.10
CA ASP A 565 -6.03 5.65 22.70
C ASP A 565 -5.67 4.27 22.11
N LEU A 566 -6.61 3.64 21.41
CA LEU A 566 -6.37 2.46 20.58
C LEU A 566 -6.27 2.86 19.11
N LEU A 567 -5.29 2.29 18.41
CA LEU A 567 -5.04 2.45 16.98
C LEU A 567 -5.24 1.09 16.29
N PHE A 568 -6.24 0.96 15.43
CA PHE A 568 -6.49 -0.24 14.64
C PHE A 568 -5.89 -0.11 13.25
N ALA A 569 -5.25 -1.16 12.74
CA ALA A 569 -4.72 -1.19 11.38
C ALA A 569 -4.68 -2.63 10.85
N GLY A 570 -4.99 -2.81 9.56
CA GLY A 570 -4.84 -4.09 8.88
C GLY A 570 -3.48 -4.24 8.20
N GLN A 571 -2.99 -5.46 8.07
CA GLN A 571 -1.80 -5.78 7.29
C GLN A 571 -2.15 -6.64 6.08
N ILE A 572 -1.30 -6.56 5.05
CA ILE A 572 -1.48 -7.30 3.79
C ILE A 572 -1.26 -8.82 3.94
N ASP A 573 -0.77 -9.27 5.10
CA ASP A 573 -0.71 -10.68 5.53
C ASP A 573 -1.97 -11.14 6.30
N GLY A 574 -3.01 -10.30 6.30
CA GLY A 574 -4.33 -10.61 6.87
C GLY A 574 -4.49 -10.38 8.35
N ARG A 575 -3.45 -9.91 9.05
CA ARG A 575 -3.55 -9.56 10.48
C ARG A 575 -4.24 -8.21 10.67
N LEU A 576 -5.32 -8.18 11.43
CA LEU A 576 -5.87 -6.97 12.03
C LEU A 576 -5.19 -6.73 13.38
N LEU A 577 -4.58 -5.57 13.56
CA LEU A 577 -3.86 -5.19 14.77
C LEU A 577 -4.64 -4.15 15.57
N ALA A 578 -4.43 -4.15 16.90
CA ALA A 578 -4.70 -3.00 17.74
C ALA A 578 -3.43 -2.62 18.52
N LEU A 579 -2.99 -1.36 18.34
CA LEU A 579 -1.80 -0.79 18.94
C LEU A 579 -2.19 0.26 20.00
N ASP A 580 -1.29 0.50 20.95
CA ASP A 580 -1.36 1.67 21.83
C ASP A 580 -1.01 2.93 21.03
N ALA A 581 -1.97 3.83 20.86
CA ALA A 581 -1.79 5.04 20.06
C ALA A 581 -0.67 5.97 20.59
N LYS A 582 -0.29 5.87 21.86
CA LYS A 582 0.74 6.74 22.46
C LYS A 582 2.17 6.26 22.27
N ASN A 583 2.37 4.98 21.95
CA ASN A 583 3.73 4.39 21.87
C ASN A 583 3.89 3.30 20.80
N GLY A 584 2.86 3.02 20.00
CA GLY A 584 2.90 2.06 18.91
C GLY A 584 2.92 0.59 19.34
N LYS A 585 2.89 0.28 20.64
CA LYS A 585 2.97 -1.11 21.12
C LYS A 585 1.76 -1.91 20.68
N GLN A 586 1.99 -3.06 20.04
CA GLN A 586 0.92 -4.01 19.74
C GLN A 586 0.30 -4.58 21.03
N LEU A 587 -1.02 -4.50 21.13
CA LEU A 587 -1.82 -4.95 22.28
C LEU A 587 -2.71 -6.15 21.95
N TRP A 588 -3.10 -6.30 20.68
CA TRP A 588 -3.97 -7.36 20.20
C TRP A 588 -3.74 -7.57 18.70
N GLU A 589 -3.98 -8.78 18.22
CA GLU A 589 -3.96 -9.16 16.81
C GLU A 589 -5.00 -10.25 16.54
N PHE A 590 -5.41 -10.39 15.28
CA PHE A 590 -6.33 -11.42 14.80
C PHE A 590 -6.08 -11.72 13.32
N GLN A 591 -6.01 -12.99 12.94
CA GLN A 591 -5.84 -13.42 11.54
C GLN A 591 -7.20 -13.55 10.83
N THR A 592 -7.39 -12.80 9.75
CA THR A 592 -8.65 -12.80 8.97
C THR A 592 -8.69 -13.86 7.86
N GLY A 593 -7.52 -14.40 7.46
CA GLY A 593 -7.38 -15.42 6.42
C GLY A 593 -6.99 -14.89 5.04
N SER A 594 -6.99 -13.58 4.83
CA SER A 594 -6.71 -12.94 3.56
C SER A 594 -6.16 -11.53 3.78
N GLY A 595 -5.39 -11.00 2.84
CA GLY A 595 -4.74 -9.69 3.01
C GLY A 595 -5.72 -8.55 3.25
N ILE A 596 -5.31 -7.55 4.02
CA ILE A 596 -6.09 -6.32 4.25
C ILE A 596 -5.40 -5.16 3.50
N ALA A 597 -6.15 -4.49 2.63
CA ALA A 597 -5.68 -3.37 1.79
C ALA A 597 -6.57 -2.13 1.83
N GLY A 598 -7.50 -2.09 2.79
CA GLY A 598 -8.31 -0.92 3.15
C GLY A 598 -8.25 -0.67 4.66
N ALA A 599 -8.87 0.41 5.12
CA ALA A 599 -8.84 0.78 6.53
C ALA A 599 -9.98 0.13 7.33
N PRO A 600 -9.79 -0.16 8.63
CA PRO A 600 -10.87 -0.60 9.51
C PRO A 600 -11.78 0.58 9.90
N VAL A 601 -13.04 0.31 10.21
CA VAL A 601 -14.01 1.29 10.75
C VAL A 601 -14.53 0.88 12.12
N THR A 602 -15.07 1.82 12.89
CA THR A 602 -15.78 1.53 14.15
C THR A 602 -17.09 2.29 14.20
N TYR A 603 -18.12 1.66 14.78
CA TYR A 603 -19.49 2.13 14.79
C TYR A 603 -20.24 1.55 15.99
N GLU A 604 -21.47 2.00 16.23
CA GLU A 604 -22.34 1.49 17.30
C GLU A 604 -23.69 1.05 16.74
N VAL A 605 -24.15 -0.15 17.11
CA VAL A 605 -25.52 -0.62 16.82
C VAL A 605 -26.11 -1.15 18.11
N ASP A 606 -27.35 -0.75 18.41
CA ASP A 606 -28.08 -1.15 19.62
C ASP A 606 -27.31 -0.94 20.95
N GLY A 607 -26.44 0.07 21.00
CA GLY A 607 -25.63 0.40 22.16
C GLY A 607 -24.40 -0.50 22.37
N GLU A 608 -23.99 -1.26 21.35
CA GLU A 608 -22.75 -2.03 21.34
C GLU A 608 -21.79 -1.48 20.29
N GLN A 609 -20.55 -1.18 20.69
CA GLN A 609 -19.48 -0.80 19.77
C GLN A 609 -18.96 -2.01 18.97
N TYR A 610 -18.81 -1.81 17.66
CA TYR A 610 -18.20 -2.74 16.72
C TYR A 610 -16.95 -2.12 16.07
N VAL A 611 -16.03 -2.99 15.63
CA VAL A 611 -14.95 -2.66 14.67
C VAL A 611 -15.12 -3.57 13.46
N ALA A 612 -15.06 -3.05 12.24
CA ALA A 612 -15.15 -3.87 11.02
C ALA A 612 -14.00 -3.60 10.04
N VAL A 613 -13.65 -4.61 9.25
CA VAL A 613 -12.59 -4.51 8.23
C VAL A 613 -12.85 -5.48 7.09
N ILE A 614 -12.53 -5.06 5.87
CA ILE A 614 -12.53 -5.93 4.70
C ILE A 614 -11.16 -6.61 4.53
N ALA A 615 -11.19 -7.93 4.36
CA ALA A 615 -10.04 -8.78 4.08
C ALA A 615 -10.25 -9.45 2.71
N ALA A 616 -9.85 -8.76 1.65
CA ALA A 616 -10.00 -9.21 0.26
C ALA A 616 -8.66 -9.37 -0.49
N GLY A 617 -7.55 -8.99 0.12
CA GLY A 617 -6.25 -8.91 -0.52
C GLY A 617 -6.10 -7.70 -1.44
N SER A 618 -4.91 -7.59 -2.02
CA SER A 618 -4.53 -6.66 -3.09
C SER A 618 -3.32 -7.27 -3.79
N THR A 619 -3.00 -6.84 -5.01
CA THR A 619 -1.75 -7.25 -5.67
C THR A 619 -0.57 -6.40 -5.23
N ASN A 620 -0.81 -5.20 -4.69
CA ASN A 620 0.26 -4.30 -4.30
C ASN A 620 0.58 -4.44 -2.82
N PRO A 621 1.87 -4.45 -2.43
CA PRO A 621 3.04 -4.42 -3.32
C PRO A 621 3.68 -5.79 -3.60
N TYR A 622 3.15 -6.86 -3.01
CA TYR A 622 3.79 -8.19 -3.01
C TYR A 622 3.35 -9.11 -4.16
N GLY A 623 2.62 -8.58 -5.14
CA GLY A 623 2.13 -9.31 -6.31
C GLY A 623 1.25 -10.50 -5.94
N ALA A 624 1.40 -11.59 -6.69
CA ALA A 624 0.62 -12.82 -6.51
C ALA A 624 0.92 -13.59 -5.21
N SER A 625 1.85 -13.12 -4.36
CA SER A 625 2.10 -13.75 -3.06
C SER A 625 1.10 -13.31 -1.98
N VAL A 626 0.35 -12.23 -2.20
CA VAL A 626 -0.73 -11.83 -1.30
C VAL A 626 -1.88 -12.82 -1.41
N THR A 627 -2.31 -13.36 -0.27
CA THR A 627 -3.50 -14.21 -0.20
C THR A 627 -4.75 -13.36 -0.42
N GLN A 628 -5.45 -13.59 -1.53
CA GLN A 628 -6.72 -12.93 -1.84
C GLN A 628 -7.86 -13.53 -1.01
N GLY A 629 -8.98 -12.82 -0.94
CA GLY A 629 -10.18 -13.31 -0.28
C GLY A 629 -11.37 -12.40 -0.52
N ASP A 630 -12.39 -12.52 0.31
CA ASP A 630 -13.67 -11.85 0.08
C ASP A 630 -14.42 -11.52 1.38
N SER A 631 -13.73 -11.36 2.51
CA SER A 631 -14.40 -11.41 3.81
C SER A 631 -14.53 -10.03 4.45
N LEU A 632 -15.75 -9.64 4.80
CA LEU A 632 -15.99 -8.54 5.72
C LEU A 632 -16.13 -9.12 7.13
N TRP A 633 -15.27 -8.69 8.04
CA TRP A 633 -15.28 -9.10 9.44
C TRP A 633 -15.78 -7.97 10.32
N ALA A 634 -16.56 -8.27 11.34
CA ALA A 634 -16.83 -7.35 12.44
C ALA A 634 -16.57 -7.98 13.80
N PHE A 635 -16.14 -7.15 14.75
CA PHE A 635 -15.67 -7.52 16.06
C PHE A 635 -16.39 -6.70 17.13
N LYS A 636 -16.74 -7.34 18.24
CA LYS A 636 -17.25 -6.66 19.44
C LYS A 636 -16.74 -7.32 20.71
N LEU A 637 -16.96 -6.67 21.85
CA LEU A 637 -16.64 -7.29 23.14
C LEU A 637 -17.57 -8.49 23.38
N GLY A 638 -16.98 -9.68 23.53
CA GLY A 638 -17.73 -10.92 23.77
C GLY A 638 -18.36 -11.52 22.52
N GLY A 639 -17.91 -11.15 21.32
CA GLY A 639 -18.28 -11.85 20.08
C GLY A 639 -17.97 -13.35 20.15
N ASP A 640 -18.84 -14.16 19.55
CA ASP A 640 -18.83 -15.63 19.62
C ASP A 640 -18.88 -16.30 18.24
N HIS A 641 -18.65 -15.55 17.17
CA HIS A 641 -18.60 -16.10 15.82
C HIS A 641 -17.46 -17.11 15.69
N VAL A 642 -17.73 -18.23 15.02
CA VAL A 642 -16.76 -19.26 14.65
C VAL A 642 -16.85 -19.55 13.16
N THR A 643 -15.71 -19.72 12.52
CA THR A 643 -15.58 -20.18 11.14
C THR A 643 -15.98 -21.65 10.99
N ALA A 644 -16.05 -22.15 9.76
CA ALA A 644 -16.34 -23.55 9.48
C ALA A 644 -15.35 -24.55 10.10
N SER A 645 -14.13 -24.11 10.45
CA SER A 645 -13.14 -24.94 11.15
C SER A 645 -13.41 -25.10 12.65
N GLY A 646 -14.35 -24.32 13.20
CA GLY A 646 -14.56 -24.16 14.64
C GLY A 646 -13.65 -23.12 15.30
N SER A 647 -12.66 -22.57 14.59
CA SER A 647 -11.85 -21.42 15.06
C SER A 647 -12.60 -20.11 14.87
N GLN A 648 -12.36 -19.13 15.75
CA GLN A 648 -12.83 -17.77 15.54
C GLN A 648 -12.01 -17.03 14.46
N GLU A 649 -10.76 -17.43 14.21
CA GLU A 649 -9.85 -16.83 13.23
C GLU A 649 -9.90 -17.53 11.87
N GLY A 650 -9.45 -16.81 10.83
CA GLY A 650 -9.13 -17.40 9.53
C GLY A 650 -7.81 -18.20 9.56
N PRO A 651 -7.51 -18.99 8.52
CA PRO A 651 -6.22 -19.67 8.39
C PRO A 651 -5.07 -18.68 8.24
N ASP A 652 -3.84 -19.07 8.55
CA ASP A 652 -2.67 -18.25 8.24
C ASP A 652 -2.51 -18.08 6.72
N THR A 653 -2.17 -16.87 6.28
CA THR A 653 -1.89 -16.59 4.87
C THR A 653 -0.55 -17.19 4.44
N ALA A 654 -0.38 -17.45 3.13
CA ALA A 654 0.93 -17.84 2.59
C ALA A 654 1.98 -16.74 2.83
N PRO A 655 3.29 -17.07 2.91
CA PRO A 655 4.34 -16.10 3.15
C PRO A 655 4.46 -15.12 1.97
N LEU A 656 4.56 -13.84 2.28
CA LEU A 656 4.73 -12.79 1.28
C LEU A 656 6.13 -12.86 0.65
N THR A 657 6.20 -12.59 -0.65
CA THR A 657 7.47 -12.38 -1.37
C THR A 657 7.99 -10.98 -1.05
N ILE A 658 8.52 -10.80 0.16
CA ILE A 658 9.03 -9.51 0.63
C ILE A 658 10.25 -9.05 -0.15
N ARG A 659 11.06 -9.99 -0.63
CA ARG A 659 12.27 -9.71 -1.41
C ARG A 659 11.96 -9.71 -2.90
N ARG A 660 12.42 -8.70 -3.66
CA ARG A 660 12.17 -8.63 -5.10
C ARG A 660 12.83 -9.82 -5.83
N PRO A 661 12.07 -10.65 -6.57
CA PRO A 661 12.65 -11.78 -7.29
C PRO A 661 13.39 -11.32 -8.57
N VAL A 662 14.27 -12.18 -9.07
CA VAL A 662 14.77 -12.10 -10.46
C VAL A 662 13.70 -12.58 -11.44
N SER A 663 13.82 -12.20 -12.71
CA SER A 663 12.95 -12.70 -13.77
C SER A 663 13.26 -14.15 -14.15
N GLY A 664 12.25 -14.89 -14.58
CA GLY A 664 12.38 -16.24 -15.11
C GLY A 664 12.27 -17.34 -14.05
N ALA A 665 12.06 -18.57 -14.50
CA ALA A 665 12.02 -19.74 -13.62
C ALA A 665 13.44 -20.23 -13.27
N ALA A 666 13.54 -20.95 -12.15
CA ALA A 666 14.77 -21.61 -11.74
C ALA A 666 15.28 -22.58 -12.82
N VAL A 667 16.59 -22.50 -13.11
CA VAL A 667 17.30 -23.43 -13.99
C VAL A 667 18.21 -24.30 -13.15
N GLU A 668 17.97 -25.61 -13.17
CA GLU A 668 18.82 -26.58 -12.47
C GLU A 668 20.25 -26.54 -13.01
N GLY A 669 21.22 -26.34 -12.14
CA GLY A 669 22.60 -26.08 -12.54
C GLY A 669 23.22 -27.19 -13.37
N ALA A 670 22.85 -28.45 -13.13
CA ALA A 670 23.30 -29.60 -13.92
C ALA A 670 22.97 -29.47 -15.42
N THR A 671 21.93 -28.71 -15.79
CA THR A 671 21.52 -28.49 -17.20
C THR A 671 22.44 -27.51 -17.94
N VAL A 672 23.16 -26.67 -17.19
CA VAL A 672 24.01 -25.59 -17.72
C VAL A 672 25.45 -25.69 -17.21
N GLY A 673 25.84 -26.82 -16.63
CA GLY A 673 27.18 -27.05 -16.07
C GLY A 673 27.51 -26.18 -14.87
N ASN A 674 26.51 -25.75 -14.10
CA ASN A 674 26.62 -24.77 -13.01
C ASN A 674 27.27 -23.45 -13.45
N THR A 675 27.13 -23.06 -14.72
CA THR A 675 27.76 -21.86 -15.25
C THR A 675 26.74 -20.74 -15.47
N VAL A 676 27.03 -19.55 -14.94
CA VAL A 676 26.38 -18.29 -15.28
C VAL A 676 27.23 -17.51 -16.27
N LEU A 677 26.62 -17.05 -17.36
CA LEU A 677 27.24 -16.09 -18.28
C LEU A 677 26.88 -14.67 -17.86
N LEU A 678 27.88 -13.82 -17.69
CA LEU A 678 27.72 -12.42 -17.27
C LEU A 678 27.41 -11.51 -18.47
N ALA A 679 26.53 -10.52 -18.25
CA ALA A 679 26.14 -9.49 -19.22
C ALA A 679 25.74 -10.03 -20.61
N ARG A 680 25.00 -11.14 -20.63
CA ARG A 680 24.42 -11.73 -21.84
C ARG A 680 22.91 -11.77 -21.74
N SER A 681 22.19 -11.28 -22.74
CA SER A 681 20.71 -11.46 -22.78
C SER A 681 20.28 -12.86 -23.25
N SER A 682 21.23 -13.68 -23.73
CA SER A 682 20.99 -15.04 -24.19
C SER A 682 22.22 -15.93 -23.97
N ARG A 683 21.99 -17.19 -23.60
CA ARG A 683 23.06 -18.21 -23.50
C ARG A 683 23.63 -18.68 -24.83
N THR A 684 22.91 -18.51 -25.93
CA THR A 684 23.23 -19.16 -27.20
C THR A 684 23.27 -18.22 -28.39
N ALA A 685 22.61 -17.05 -28.32
CA ALA A 685 22.63 -16.11 -29.42
C ALA A 685 24.00 -15.42 -29.52
N ASP A 686 24.72 -15.69 -30.60
CA ASP A 686 25.95 -14.97 -30.99
C ASP A 686 25.58 -13.76 -31.86
N THR A 687 25.05 -12.70 -31.23
CA THR A 687 24.61 -11.48 -31.92
C THR A 687 25.05 -10.23 -31.18
N ALA A 688 25.15 -9.10 -31.90
CA ALA A 688 25.50 -7.81 -31.31
C ALA A 688 24.53 -7.37 -30.20
N ALA A 689 23.24 -7.71 -30.31
CA ALA A 689 22.23 -7.36 -29.30
C ALA A 689 22.33 -8.21 -28.01
N ALA A 690 23.07 -9.33 -28.06
CA ALA A 690 23.20 -10.24 -26.94
C ALA A 690 24.44 -10.00 -26.07
N ARG A 691 25.46 -9.29 -26.57
CA ARG A 691 26.70 -8.98 -25.84
C ARG A 691 26.59 -7.74 -24.97
N ASP A 692 27.40 -7.67 -23.91
CA ASP A 692 27.54 -6.54 -22.98
C ASP A 692 26.18 -5.92 -22.60
N SER A 693 25.18 -6.78 -22.38
CA SER A 693 23.79 -6.38 -22.27
C SER A 693 23.50 -5.81 -20.89
N VAL A 694 22.82 -4.66 -20.87
CA VAL A 694 22.37 -3.96 -19.65
C VAL A 694 20.93 -4.33 -19.25
N ALA A 695 20.34 -5.33 -19.90
CA ALA A 695 19.02 -5.81 -19.54
C ALA A 695 19.05 -6.48 -18.16
N GLN A 696 17.97 -6.39 -17.39
CA GLN A 696 17.94 -6.98 -16.06
C GLN A 696 18.15 -8.48 -16.04
N SER A 697 17.65 -9.16 -17.07
CA SER A 697 17.80 -10.60 -17.27
C SER A 697 19.16 -10.99 -17.86
N ALA A 698 20.15 -10.07 -17.93
CA ALA A 698 21.42 -10.31 -18.61
C ALA A 698 22.44 -11.11 -17.80
N MET A 699 22.00 -11.78 -16.73
CA MET A 699 22.72 -12.90 -16.11
C MET A 699 22.08 -14.19 -16.61
N GLN A 700 22.86 -15.12 -17.16
CA GLN A 700 22.27 -16.26 -17.89
C GLN A 700 22.79 -17.62 -17.39
N PRO A 701 21.93 -18.48 -16.78
CA PRO A 701 20.53 -18.18 -16.44
C PRO A 701 20.44 -17.10 -15.35
N THR A 702 19.32 -16.39 -15.33
CA THR A 702 19.10 -15.30 -14.34
C THR A 702 18.80 -15.88 -12.96
N HIS A 703 18.16 -17.04 -12.92
CA HIS A 703 17.90 -17.82 -11.71
C HIS A 703 18.54 -19.20 -11.86
N LEU A 704 19.75 -19.37 -11.33
CA LEU A 704 20.41 -20.68 -11.25
C LEU A 704 20.00 -21.35 -9.94
N ARG A 705 19.69 -22.65 -9.98
CA ARG A 705 19.36 -23.43 -8.79
C ARG A 705 20.31 -24.62 -8.65
N VAL A 706 20.95 -24.77 -7.49
CA VAL A 706 21.95 -25.81 -7.22
C VAL A 706 21.83 -26.37 -5.79
N PRO A 707 22.12 -27.66 -5.55
CA PRO A 707 22.15 -28.18 -4.19
C PRO A 707 23.35 -27.65 -3.42
N VAL A 708 23.23 -27.54 -2.10
CA VAL A 708 24.34 -27.21 -1.20
C VAL A 708 25.57 -28.10 -1.45
N GLY A 709 26.75 -27.49 -1.49
CA GLY A 709 28.05 -28.09 -1.81
C GLY A 709 28.43 -27.96 -3.29
N SER A 710 27.60 -27.33 -4.12
CA SER A 710 27.89 -27.13 -5.54
C SER A 710 28.86 -25.97 -5.77
N THR A 711 29.81 -26.19 -6.67
CA THR A 711 30.64 -25.12 -7.25
C THR A 711 29.94 -24.53 -8.48
N VAL A 712 29.79 -23.20 -8.49
CA VAL A 712 29.23 -22.41 -9.58
C VAL A 712 30.35 -21.65 -10.27
N THR A 713 30.30 -21.60 -11.61
CA THR A 713 31.24 -20.82 -12.43
C THR A 713 30.57 -19.56 -12.95
N PHE A 714 31.15 -18.40 -12.70
CA PHE A 714 30.79 -17.12 -13.33
C PHE A 714 31.77 -16.86 -14.47
N LEU A 715 31.26 -16.71 -15.69
CA LEU A 715 32.07 -16.53 -16.90
C LEU A 715 31.70 -15.20 -17.57
N ASN A 716 32.69 -14.34 -17.83
CA ASN A 716 32.53 -13.25 -18.79
C ASN A 716 32.87 -13.79 -20.19
N PRO A 717 31.89 -14.04 -21.08
CA PRO A 717 32.15 -14.81 -22.30
C PRO A 717 32.96 -14.03 -23.34
N GLY A 718 34.11 -14.56 -23.73
CA GLY A 718 34.96 -14.05 -24.80
C GLY A 718 34.71 -14.75 -26.15
N ALA A 719 35.66 -14.59 -27.07
CA ALA A 719 35.57 -15.12 -28.44
C ALA A 719 35.61 -16.66 -28.49
N GLU A 720 36.09 -17.30 -27.43
CA GLU A 720 36.04 -18.75 -27.24
C GLU A 720 34.62 -19.26 -27.01
N THR A 721 33.73 -18.42 -26.49
CA THR A 721 32.32 -18.76 -26.25
C THR A 721 31.42 -18.23 -27.37
N PHE A 722 31.63 -16.99 -27.80
CA PHE A 722 30.87 -16.33 -28.87
C PHE A 722 31.83 -15.75 -29.91
N PRO A 723 32.15 -16.50 -31.00
CA PRO A 723 33.19 -16.10 -31.94
C PRO A 723 32.90 -14.79 -32.70
N SER A 724 31.63 -14.45 -32.93
CA SER A 724 31.25 -13.30 -33.75
C SER A 724 31.03 -12.04 -32.91
N PHE A 725 30.36 -12.19 -31.76
CA PHE A 725 29.99 -11.11 -30.86
C PHE A 725 30.29 -11.49 -29.41
N PRO A 726 31.59 -11.61 -29.05
CA PRO A 726 31.99 -11.77 -27.65
C PRO A 726 31.68 -10.51 -26.86
N ASN A 727 31.62 -10.62 -25.53
CA ASN A 727 31.68 -9.42 -24.70
C ASN A 727 33.01 -8.72 -24.94
N VAL A 728 32.99 -7.39 -24.84
CA VAL A 728 34.19 -6.56 -25.04
C VAL A 728 34.50 -5.71 -23.81
N LYS A 729 33.63 -5.73 -22.79
CA LYS A 729 33.84 -5.05 -21.52
C LYS A 729 34.17 -6.05 -20.43
N ALA A 730 34.87 -5.56 -19.40
CA ALA A 730 34.93 -6.24 -18.13
C ALA A 730 33.53 -6.25 -17.49
N HIS A 731 33.19 -7.34 -16.82
CA HIS A 731 31.92 -7.52 -16.12
C HIS A 731 32.18 -8.16 -14.76
N CYS A 732 31.28 -7.92 -13.80
CA CYS A 732 31.42 -8.45 -12.46
C CYS A 732 30.38 -9.49 -12.07
N ALA A 733 30.78 -10.33 -11.12
CA ALA A 733 29.87 -10.98 -10.22
C ALA A 733 30.11 -10.38 -8.83
N THR A 734 29.28 -9.42 -8.44
CA THR A 734 29.31 -8.79 -7.11
C THR A 734 28.13 -9.26 -6.29
N GLN A 735 28.39 -10.09 -5.28
CA GLN A 735 27.39 -10.56 -4.32
C GLN A 735 27.07 -9.43 -3.34
N PHE A 736 25.78 -9.17 -3.09
CA PHE A 736 25.39 -7.89 -2.47
C PHE A 736 24.58 -7.94 -1.16
N PHE A 737 24.48 -9.08 -0.48
CA PHE A 737 23.91 -9.14 0.89
C PHE A 737 24.93 -9.60 1.92
N GLU A 738 25.56 -10.74 1.68
CA GLU A 738 26.63 -11.33 2.49
C GLU A 738 28.02 -10.78 2.14
N GLY A 739 28.21 -10.31 0.91
CA GLY A 739 29.51 -9.88 0.38
C GLY A 739 30.48 -11.04 0.08
N GLU A 740 29.98 -12.26 -0.15
CA GLU A 740 30.83 -13.47 -0.27
C GLU A 740 31.86 -13.42 -1.41
N PHE A 741 31.55 -12.70 -2.49
CA PHE A 741 32.45 -12.53 -3.62
C PHE A 741 32.19 -11.20 -4.33
N ASN A 742 33.27 -10.56 -4.76
CA ASN A 742 33.24 -9.38 -5.61
C ASN A 742 34.37 -9.49 -6.63
N VAL A 743 34.07 -9.99 -7.83
CA VAL A 743 35.08 -10.27 -8.86
C VAL A 743 34.77 -9.53 -10.15
N ARG A 744 35.79 -8.92 -10.74
CA ARG A 744 35.77 -8.30 -12.07
C ARG A 744 36.53 -9.19 -13.03
N LEU A 745 35.90 -9.56 -14.14
CA LEU A 745 36.41 -10.52 -15.12
C LEU A 745 36.52 -9.86 -16.49
N GLU A 746 37.69 -9.99 -17.12
CA GLU A 746 37.88 -9.64 -18.53
C GLU A 746 37.20 -10.67 -19.45
N PRO A 747 36.90 -10.34 -20.72
CA PRO A 747 36.34 -11.31 -21.66
C PRO A 747 37.20 -12.58 -21.78
N GLY A 748 36.58 -13.73 -21.55
CA GLY A 748 37.20 -15.07 -21.53
C GLY A 748 37.63 -15.54 -20.13
N GLU A 749 37.57 -14.68 -19.12
CA GLU A 749 37.90 -15.04 -17.74
C GLU A 749 36.71 -15.61 -16.98
N SER A 750 37.00 -16.46 -15.99
CA SER A 750 35.99 -17.05 -15.12
C SER A 750 36.43 -17.07 -13.66
N TYR A 751 35.44 -17.09 -12.78
CA TYR A 751 35.59 -17.25 -11.35
C TYR A 751 34.70 -18.39 -10.85
N GLN A 752 35.14 -19.11 -9.83
CA GLN A 752 34.39 -20.22 -9.24
C GLN A 752 34.16 -19.98 -7.75
N HIS A 753 32.94 -20.21 -7.30
CA HIS A 753 32.56 -20.16 -5.88
C HIS A 753 31.81 -21.42 -5.48
N THR A 754 32.06 -21.94 -4.28
CA THR A 754 31.38 -23.13 -3.75
C THR A 754 30.46 -22.71 -2.62
N PHE A 755 29.17 -22.99 -2.78
CA PHE A 755 28.17 -22.65 -1.78
C PHE A 755 27.98 -23.81 -0.80
N ASP A 756 28.33 -23.61 0.46
CA ASP A 756 28.24 -24.61 1.53
C ASP A 756 26.99 -24.44 2.42
N ARG A 757 26.20 -23.39 2.18
CA ARG A 757 24.94 -23.08 2.86
C ARG A 757 23.82 -22.86 1.85
N ALA A 758 22.60 -23.21 2.24
CA ALA A 758 21.42 -22.89 1.47
C ALA A 758 21.02 -21.43 1.69
N GLY A 759 20.43 -20.85 0.66
CA GLY A 759 20.06 -19.45 0.65
C GLY A 759 19.81 -18.95 -0.77
N GLU A 760 19.49 -17.66 -0.84
CA GLU A 760 19.34 -16.95 -2.09
C GLU A 760 20.45 -15.90 -2.21
N TYR A 761 21.41 -16.18 -3.08
CA TYR A 761 22.59 -15.34 -3.28
C TYR A 761 22.39 -14.47 -4.52
N TYR A 762 22.07 -13.21 -4.28
CA TYR A 762 21.91 -12.22 -5.33
C TYR A 762 23.25 -11.58 -5.68
N PHE A 763 23.44 -11.33 -6.98
CA PHE A 763 24.64 -10.67 -7.49
C PHE A 763 24.32 -9.83 -8.71
N ASN A 764 25.03 -8.72 -8.90
CA ASN A 764 24.88 -7.84 -10.06
C ASN A 764 26.23 -7.52 -10.70
N ASP A 765 26.15 -6.90 -11.88
CA ASP A 765 27.30 -6.43 -12.63
C ASP A 765 27.74 -5.04 -12.12
N CYS A 766 29.04 -4.80 -12.14
CA CYS A 766 29.66 -3.54 -11.76
C CYS A 766 29.63 -2.51 -12.89
N THR A 767 29.56 -2.96 -14.14
CA THR A 767 29.55 -2.08 -15.32
C THR A 767 28.18 -1.45 -15.52
N ASP A 768 27.12 -2.14 -15.11
CA ASP A 768 25.76 -1.64 -15.04
C ASP A 768 25.00 -2.46 -13.98
N PRO A 769 24.31 -1.85 -13.00
CA PRO A 769 23.69 -2.60 -11.91
C PRO A 769 22.38 -3.27 -12.31
N ARG A 770 21.81 -2.99 -13.51
CA ARG A 770 20.54 -3.61 -13.96
C ARG A 770 20.67 -5.11 -14.13
N PRO A 771 21.66 -5.66 -14.89
CA PRO A 771 21.95 -7.09 -14.91
C PRO A 771 22.11 -7.67 -13.50
N THR A 772 21.12 -8.43 -13.04
CA THR A 772 21.11 -9.04 -11.72
C THR A 772 20.70 -10.50 -11.82
N GLY A 773 21.44 -11.37 -11.15
CA GLY A 773 21.16 -12.80 -11.08
C GLY A 773 20.94 -13.26 -9.64
N LYS A 774 20.40 -14.47 -9.52
CA LYS A 774 20.20 -15.18 -8.25
C LYS A 774 20.72 -16.59 -8.38
N ILE A 775 21.53 -17.01 -7.41
CA ILE A 775 21.82 -18.41 -7.15
C ILE A 775 20.92 -18.87 -6.00
N GLU A 776 19.95 -19.72 -6.28
CA GLU A 776 19.18 -20.43 -5.26
C GLU A 776 19.94 -21.70 -4.89
N VAL A 777 20.45 -21.73 -3.66
CA VAL A 777 21.13 -22.91 -3.12
C VAL A 777 20.16 -23.61 -2.18
N TYR A 778 19.82 -24.86 -2.48
CA TYR A 778 18.80 -25.60 -1.73
C TYR A 778 19.36 -26.79 -0.97
N LEU A 779 18.70 -27.12 0.14
CA LEU A 779 18.90 -28.35 0.88
C LEU A 779 17.93 -29.42 0.39
N GLU A 780 18.44 -30.63 0.19
CA GLU A 780 17.61 -31.82 0.11
C GLU A 780 17.40 -32.39 1.51
N ALA A 781 16.14 -32.56 1.91
CA ALA A 781 15.82 -33.12 3.21
C ALA A 781 16.09 -34.63 3.23
N GLU A 782 16.98 -35.05 4.13
CA GLU A 782 17.21 -36.47 4.40
C GLU A 782 16.20 -36.97 5.43
N ASP A 783 15.27 -37.83 5.02
CA ASP A 783 14.29 -38.44 5.92
C ASP A 783 14.97 -39.37 6.94
N ARG A 784 14.57 -39.23 8.20
CA ARG A 784 15.03 -40.01 9.35
C ARG A 784 13.82 -40.65 10.03
N PRO A 785 13.31 -41.78 9.51
CA PRO A 785 12.14 -42.45 10.07
C PRO A 785 12.32 -42.79 11.55
N GLY A 786 11.33 -42.45 12.37
CA GLY A 786 11.32 -42.73 13.81
C GLY A 786 12.25 -41.84 14.66
N ALA A 787 12.87 -40.81 14.07
CA ALA A 787 13.69 -39.85 14.81
C ALA A 787 12.85 -38.84 15.62
N LEU A 788 11.59 -38.60 15.24
CA LEU A 788 10.69 -37.65 15.90
C LEU A 788 9.75 -38.31 16.92
N THR A 789 9.55 -37.68 18.08
CA THR A 789 8.51 -38.05 19.05
C THR A 789 7.98 -36.81 19.77
N PHE A 790 6.65 -36.70 19.90
CA PHE A 790 5.99 -35.67 20.71
C PHE A 790 5.70 -36.16 22.13
N ILE A 791 5.91 -35.30 23.12
CA ILE A 791 5.67 -35.61 24.54
C ILE A 791 4.84 -34.49 25.18
N PRO A 792 3.58 -34.77 25.59
CA PRO A 792 2.82 -36.01 25.37
C PRO A 792 2.43 -36.23 23.90
N LYS A 793 2.10 -37.48 23.52
CA LYS A 793 1.56 -37.81 22.18
C LYS A 793 0.13 -37.33 21.94
N ARG A 794 -0.61 -37.06 23.02
CA ARG A 794 -1.94 -36.45 22.97
C ARG A 794 -1.78 -34.95 23.20
N LEU A 795 -2.06 -34.16 22.18
CA LEU A 795 -2.00 -32.70 22.22
C LEU A 795 -3.41 -32.16 22.49
N ASP A 796 -3.58 -31.56 23.66
CA ASP A 796 -4.74 -30.73 23.97
C ASP A 796 -4.44 -29.35 23.38
N LEU A 797 -5.17 -28.94 22.34
CA LEU A 797 -4.94 -27.73 21.52
C LEU A 797 -5.98 -26.61 21.69
N GLY A 798 -7.19 -26.91 22.19
CA GLY A 798 -8.28 -25.92 22.16
C GLY A 798 -8.27 -24.80 23.22
N ALA A 799 -8.93 -23.70 22.85
CA ALA A 799 -9.16 -22.52 23.68
C ALA A 799 -10.28 -22.75 24.71
N ARG A 800 -10.00 -22.50 25.99
CA ARG A 800 -11.02 -22.64 27.06
C ARG A 800 -12.16 -21.60 26.98
N SER A 801 -11.90 -20.48 26.31
CA SER A 801 -12.81 -19.34 26.17
C SER A 801 -13.40 -19.20 24.77
N GLY A 802 -12.98 -20.03 23.81
CA GLY A 802 -13.26 -19.85 22.38
C GLY A 802 -12.30 -18.89 21.66
N LEU A 803 -11.56 -18.04 22.38
CA LEU A 803 -10.60 -17.08 21.82
C LEU A 803 -9.16 -17.64 21.80
N PHE A 804 -8.49 -17.53 20.65
CA PHE A 804 -7.14 -18.06 20.45
C PHE A 804 -6.07 -17.45 21.36
N THR A 805 -6.20 -16.16 21.71
CA THR A 805 -5.28 -15.47 22.63
C THR A 805 -5.25 -16.08 24.04
N ASP A 806 -6.22 -16.95 24.37
CA ASP A 806 -6.26 -17.73 25.60
C ASP A 806 -5.68 -19.16 25.47
N VAL A 807 -5.30 -19.59 24.25
CA VAL A 807 -4.54 -20.82 24.01
C VAL A 807 -3.11 -20.58 24.48
N LYS A 808 -2.79 -21.04 25.70
CA LYS A 808 -1.46 -20.92 26.28
C LYS A 808 -0.86 -22.28 26.53
N GLY A 809 0.40 -22.45 26.13
CA GLY A 809 1.14 -23.68 26.39
C GLY A 809 2.21 -23.93 25.35
N LEU A 810 2.95 -25.02 25.54
CA LEU A 810 4.03 -25.41 24.67
C LEU A 810 3.84 -26.86 24.25
N VAL A 811 4.05 -27.15 22.97
CA VAL A 811 4.16 -28.50 22.44
C VAL A 811 5.63 -28.84 22.26
N ILE A 812 6.07 -29.96 22.84
CA ILE A 812 7.47 -30.37 22.87
C ILE A 812 7.67 -31.57 21.93
N ALA A 813 8.58 -31.39 20.98
CA ALA A 813 9.07 -32.40 20.05
C ALA A 813 10.52 -32.79 20.41
N HIS A 814 10.80 -34.08 20.43
CA HIS A 814 12.13 -34.65 20.56
C HIS A 814 12.57 -35.22 19.22
N PHE A 815 13.70 -34.76 18.69
CA PHE A 815 14.27 -35.20 17.42
C PHE A 815 15.64 -35.83 17.65
N ALA A 816 15.86 -37.07 17.22
CA ALA A 816 17.15 -37.76 17.34
C ALA A 816 18.15 -37.27 16.28
N VAL A 817 19.33 -36.84 16.73
CA VAL A 817 20.37 -36.25 15.87
C VAL A 817 21.50 -37.26 15.62
N PRO A 818 21.87 -37.54 14.35
CA PRO A 818 22.99 -38.41 14.02
C PRO A 818 24.34 -37.90 14.56
N ARG A 819 25.31 -38.80 14.70
CA ARG A 819 26.67 -38.41 15.15
C ARG A 819 27.34 -37.52 14.11
N GLY A 820 27.99 -36.44 14.56
CA GLY A 820 28.73 -35.52 13.69
C GLY A 820 27.89 -34.39 13.11
N TYR A 821 26.57 -34.40 13.33
CA TYR A 821 25.67 -33.32 12.97
C TYR A 821 25.59 -32.34 14.14
N ARG A 822 25.68 -31.04 13.85
CA ARG A 822 25.47 -29.97 14.81
C ARG A 822 24.30 -29.12 14.34
N TYR A 823 23.37 -28.85 15.24
CA TYR A 823 22.21 -28.03 14.92
C TYR A 823 22.64 -26.65 14.41
N ASP A 824 22.04 -26.20 13.31
CA ASP A 824 22.37 -24.98 12.57
C ASP A 824 21.16 -24.07 12.33
N GLY A 825 19.97 -24.43 12.84
CA GLY A 825 18.76 -23.61 12.71
C GLY A 825 17.62 -24.32 11.98
N GLY A 826 16.68 -23.54 11.45
CA GLY A 826 15.65 -24.02 10.52
C GLY A 826 14.70 -25.08 11.09
N ALA A 827 14.53 -25.14 12.41
CA ALA A 827 13.57 -26.06 13.02
C ALA A 827 12.13 -25.61 12.73
N MET A 828 11.45 -26.28 11.80
CA MET A 828 10.11 -25.94 11.35
C MET A 828 9.19 -27.17 11.39
N LEU A 829 7.92 -26.94 11.70
CA LEU A 829 6.91 -27.99 11.79
C LEU A 829 5.84 -27.81 10.71
N THR A 830 5.73 -28.77 9.81
CA THR A 830 4.64 -28.82 8.83
C THR A 830 3.40 -29.45 9.48
N THR A 831 2.26 -28.80 9.26
CA THR A 831 0.94 -29.17 9.79
C THR A 831 -0.04 -29.41 8.64
N PRO A 832 -1.21 -30.05 8.85
CA PRO A 832 -2.09 -30.41 7.74
C PRO A 832 -3.00 -29.30 7.20
N LEU A 833 -3.28 -28.24 7.96
CA LEU A 833 -4.18 -27.16 7.52
C LEU A 833 -3.45 -25.94 6.98
N SER A 834 -2.13 -25.90 7.11
CA SER A 834 -1.30 -24.84 6.54
C SER A 834 -0.18 -25.43 5.70
N ASP A 835 -0.07 -24.92 4.48
CA ASP A 835 1.02 -25.24 3.56
C ASP A 835 2.35 -24.62 4.02
N SER A 836 2.31 -23.69 4.99
CA SER A 836 3.47 -23.03 5.56
C SER A 836 3.97 -23.76 6.82
N PRO A 837 5.26 -24.12 6.88
CA PRO A 837 5.85 -24.69 8.10
C PRO A 837 5.86 -23.68 9.25
N LEU A 838 5.46 -24.12 10.45
CA LEU A 838 5.48 -23.32 11.68
C LEU A 838 6.90 -23.26 12.26
N PRO A 839 7.47 -22.07 12.54
CA PRO A 839 8.77 -21.96 13.17
C PRO A 839 8.74 -22.42 14.63
N ALA A 840 9.83 -23.02 15.07
CA ALA A 840 10.02 -23.37 16.48
C ALA A 840 10.17 -22.11 17.35
N GLY A 841 9.40 -22.01 18.43
CA GLY A 841 9.56 -20.95 19.43
C GLY A 841 10.82 -21.11 20.27
N LYS A 842 11.31 -22.35 20.46
CA LYS A 842 12.57 -22.62 21.17
C LYS A 842 13.20 -23.93 20.73
N VAL A 843 14.53 -23.95 20.62
CA VAL A 843 15.30 -25.16 20.31
C VAL A 843 16.44 -25.35 21.30
N VAL A 844 16.61 -26.57 21.82
CA VAL A 844 17.70 -26.93 22.74
C VAL A 844 18.40 -28.19 22.23
N GLY A 845 19.69 -28.07 21.91
CA GLY A 845 20.55 -29.21 21.59
C GLY A 845 21.01 -29.93 22.86
N LEU A 846 20.70 -31.22 22.97
CA LEU A 846 21.07 -32.09 24.09
C LEU A 846 21.84 -33.32 23.60
N GLY A 847 23.07 -33.09 23.12
CA GLY A 847 23.95 -34.15 22.65
C GLY A 847 23.41 -34.86 21.40
N LYS A 848 22.74 -36.01 21.60
CA LYS A 848 22.14 -36.83 20.51
C LYS A 848 20.68 -36.49 20.22
N HIS A 849 20.13 -35.46 20.87
CA HIS A 849 18.74 -35.05 20.70
C HIS A 849 18.63 -33.55 20.51
N LEU A 850 17.67 -33.13 19.72
CA LEU A 850 17.17 -31.78 19.63
C LEU A 850 15.80 -31.74 20.30
N VAL A 851 15.61 -30.86 21.27
CA VAL A 851 14.32 -30.60 21.89
C VAL A 851 13.77 -29.31 21.28
N VAL A 852 12.68 -29.44 20.54
CA VAL A 852 12.05 -28.36 19.78
C VAL A 852 10.70 -28.05 20.41
N THR A 853 10.42 -26.76 20.62
CA THR A 853 9.23 -26.29 21.30
C THR A 853 8.44 -25.38 20.37
N PHE A 854 7.13 -25.61 20.29
CA PHE A 854 6.19 -24.83 19.50
C PHE A 854 5.12 -24.22 20.42
N ASP A 855 4.59 -23.06 20.04
CA ASP A 855 3.45 -22.48 20.73
C ASP A 855 2.19 -23.31 20.46
N LYS A 856 1.45 -23.66 21.51
CA LYS A 856 0.18 -24.37 21.40
C LYS A 856 -0.79 -23.61 20.49
N ALA A 857 -0.79 -22.29 20.57
CA ALA A 857 -1.61 -21.42 19.76
C ALA A 857 -1.28 -21.65 18.27
N ALA A 858 -0.04 -21.44 17.84
CA ALA A 858 0.36 -21.61 16.43
C ALA A 858 -0.03 -22.98 15.83
N LEU A 859 -0.04 -24.04 16.65
CA LEU A 859 -0.52 -25.36 16.25
C LEU A 859 -2.04 -25.46 16.15
N ASP A 860 -2.79 -24.93 17.13
CA ASP A 860 -4.25 -25.07 17.20
C ASP A 860 -4.95 -24.57 15.93
N ASN A 861 -4.54 -23.42 15.38
CA ASN A 861 -5.13 -22.88 14.14
C ASN A 861 -4.82 -23.74 12.90
N ASN A 862 -3.81 -24.60 12.96
CA ASN A 862 -3.22 -25.24 11.79
C ASN A 862 -3.32 -26.78 11.78
N VAL A 863 -3.96 -27.38 12.79
CA VAL A 863 -4.22 -28.84 12.85
C VAL A 863 -5.68 -29.17 13.19
N PRO A 864 -6.28 -30.22 12.56
CA PRO A 864 -7.63 -30.66 12.90
C PRO A 864 -7.65 -31.52 14.18
N GLU A 865 -8.83 -31.75 14.75
CA GLU A 865 -9.01 -32.72 15.84
C GLU A 865 -8.88 -34.18 15.32
N GLY A 866 -8.31 -35.08 16.14
CA GLY A 866 -8.14 -36.49 15.80
C GLY A 866 -6.68 -36.93 15.62
N GLU A 867 -6.44 -38.02 14.89
CA GLU A 867 -5.09 -38.53 14.60
C GLU A 867 -4.47 -37.72 13.45
N VAL A 868 -3.35 -37.06 13.73
CA VAL A 868 -2.72 -36.12 12.81
C VAL A 868 -1.23 -36.42 12.69
N SER A 869 -0.71 -36.42 11.47
CA SER A 869 0.73 -36.53 11.19
C SER A 869 1.36 -35.15 11.13
N LEU A 870 2.45 -34.96 11.87
CA LEU A 870 3.23 -33.74 11.90
C LEU A 870 4.67 -34.05 11.48
N THR A 871 5.26 -33.20 10.65
CA THR A 871 6.62 -33.38 10.12
C THR A 871 7.52 -32.28 10.64
N LEU A 872 8.60 -32.65 11.34
CA LEU A 872 9.63 -31.73 11.78
C LEU A 872 10.80 -31.79 10.81
N VAL A 873 11.22 -30.62 10.32
CA VAL A 873 12.49 -30.43 9.61
C VAL A 873 13.42 -29.59 10.48
N ALA A 874 14.72 -29.82 10.38
CA ALA A 874 15.74 -29.00 11.01
C ALA A 874 17.05 -29.02 10.21
N ASP A 875 17.77 -27.91 10.26
CA ASP A 875 19.04 -27.74 9.56
C ASP A 875 20.22 -27.99 10.50
N PHE A 876 21.27 -28.57 9.94
CA PHE A 876 22.47 -28.99 10.65
C PHE A 876 23.71 -28.69 9.81
N THR A 877 24.85 -28.49 10.47
CA THR A 877 26.16 -28.56 9.82
C THR A 877 26.77 -29.95 10.02
N HIS A 878 27.35 -30.47 8.95
CA HIS A 878 28.15 -31.70 8.95
C HIS A 878 29.40 -31.47 8.09
N ASP A 879 30.58 -31.58 8.71
CA ASP A 879 31.87 -31.31 8.07
C ASP A 879 31.94 -29.92 7.38
N GLY A 880 31.31 -28.91 7.98
CA GLY A 880 31.28 -27.53 7.46
C GLY A 880 30.19 -27.26 6.43
N VAL A 881 29.51 -28.29 5.92
CA VAL A 881 28.45 -28.15 4.91
C VAL A 881 27.08 -28.27 5.57
N GLN A 882 26.14 -27.42 5.15
CA GLN A 882 24.77 -27.46 5.66
C GLN A 882 24.00 -28.68 5.10
N LYS A 883 23.16 -29.27 5.96
CA LYS A 883 22.31 -30.44 5.69
C LYS A 883 20.94 -30.25 6.33
N ARG A 884 19.88 -30.74 5.69
CA ARG A 884 18.52 -30.75 6.27
C ARG A 884 18.13 -32.18 6.62
N LEU A 885 17.68 -32.37 7.86
CA LEU A 885 17.10 -33.64 8.29
C LEU A 885 15.59 -33.46 8.50
N SER A 886 14.80 -34.48 8.19
CA SER A 886 13.35 -34.48 8.42
C SER A 886 12.90 -35.77 9.11
N SER A 887 11.76 -35.71 9.80
CA SER A 887 11.10 -36.89 10.37
C SER A 887 9.64 -36.60 10.66
N THR A 888 8.76 -37.60 10.50
CA THR A 888 7.31 -37.48 10.71
C THR A 888 6.86 -38.33 11.90
N ALA A 889 5.93 -37.81 12.71
CA ALA A 889 5.30 -38.54 13.79
C ALA A 889 3.78 -38.26 13.86
N THR A 890 3.01 -39.26 14.26
CA THR A 890 1.56 -39.14 14.49
C THR A 890 1.25 -38.79 15.94
N VAL A 891 0.33 -37.84 16.13
CA VAL A 891 -0.18 -37.38 17.42
C VAL A 891 -1.72 -37.43 17.44
N THR A 892 -2.30 -37.48 18.64
CA THR A 892 -3.76 -37.33 18.83
C THR A 892 -4.06 -35.91 19.28
N VAL A 893 -4.76 -35.12 18.47
CA VAL A 893 -5.21 -33.76 18.81
C VAL A 893 -6.61 -33.80 19.43
N VAL A 894 -6.83 -33.00 20.48
CA VAL A 894 -8.14 -32.76 21.12
C VAL A 894 -8.32 -31.25 21.27
N LYS A 895 -9.50 -30.71 20.94
CA LYS A 895 -9.82 -29.29 21.07
C LYS A 895 -10.91 -29.04 22.12
#